data_AF-A0A6B1HLG7-F1
#
_entry.id   AF-A0A6B1HLG7-F1
#
_cell.length_a   1.000
_cell.length_b   1.000
_cell.length_c   1.000
_cell.angle_alpha   90.00
_cell.angle_beta   90.00
_cell.angle_gamma   90.00
#
_symmetry.space_group_name_H-M   'P 1'
#
loop_
_entity.id
_entity.type
_entity.pdbx_description
1 polymer ?
#
loop_
_entity_poly.entity_id
_entity_poly.type
_entity_poly.pdbx_seq_one_letter_code
_entity_poly.pdbx_strand_id
1 'polypeptide(L)'
;MASAAARYRRGVERDALQRFARLRSIECRGNGRMASTLSTRGRSLLAICVGLAGATATGNFALATPSAEAPKPVAHAAAFVRTYCASCHTERAQHVRCQRCHTEHGESTFADLDLGEVASHRETWEKVVVKLRAGLMPPLDARQPDAPTADNFRRWLSTELDSAADAEADPGPSPEFRRLNRNEYQNAVRDLLHVDIDAAHHLPADDSSHGFDNMAGTLRVSSLLMERYLAAAKAVSRLVVGSAAAFDSRTYQIGTEAERRVRSGDPVPGTEGGTQIRHYFPRAGVYEFTVSLEPINRPGARRTTPVLVDRRLELAVDSRQIGTFTVVKPDREIREPPKFRVRAPVAAGARDVAARFYKSPLNLVDGLLEPLVNERGEGEIAGASGSVPRLKSITVEGPFEAGEPGETPSRRSLFVCRPQAAAEESACAQTILTRLARHAFRGTDAGDELHSLMASYQEARGRGGDFDDGIGYAVRRLLVSPHFLFRMETDGQYADSSPRPVNAIELASRLSFYLWSSIPDEALLAAAEQGRLQSAQQIEAQVRRMLADPKAWALTTNFASQWLDLRSLAFYRPTAPLSFHYDESLRDAFQAETERFFDHILRNDRPVQELLTAGYSFLNKRLADHYGIPGVQHADLRRVDLPAQSPRGGLLGHGSLLAITSHADRTSPVLRGKWILANLLGTPPPPPPPDVPDLEGGKPGTKAPTLREQLKRHRDHPACANCHNLIDPAGFALENFDAIGRWRERDDSW
;
A
#
# COMPACT_ATOMS: atom_id res chain seq x y z
N MET A 1 -40.32 6.49 19.77
CA MET A 1 -38.88 6.77 19.99
C MET A 1 -38.24 7.76 19.00
N ALA A 2 -38.88 8.16 17.89
CA ALA A 2 -38.33 9.17 16.96
C ALA A 2 -38.54 10.66 17.38
N SER A 3 -39.42 10.94 18.35
CA SER A 3 -39.74 12.32 18.79
C SER A 3 -38.79 12.88 19.87
N ALA A 4 -38.08 12.02 20.61
CA ALA A 4 -37.16 12.43 21.67
C ALA A 4 -35.79 12.93 21.13
N ALA A 5 -35.31 12.37 20.01
CA ALA A 5 -34.04 12.75 19.39
C ALA A 5 -34.07 14.16 18.76
N ALA A 6 -35.23 14.63 18.31
CA ALA A 6 -35.38 15.96 17.71
C ALA A 6 -35.40 17.11 18.73
N ARG A 7 -35.79 16.85 19.99
CA ARG A 7 -35.76 17.87 21.06
C ARG A 7 -34.37 18.06 21.67
N TYR A 8 -33.54 17.02 21.69
CA TYR A 8 -32.16 17.13 22.19
C TYR A 8 -31.28 17.97 21.25
N ARG A 9 -31.49 17.84 19.93
CA ARG A 9 -30.69 18.56 18.92
C ARG A 9 -30.94 20.09 18.89
N ARG A 10 -32.17 20.55 19.20
CA ARG A 10 -32.49 21.99 19.28
C ARG A 10 -32.04 22.68 20.57
N GLY A 11 -31.75 21.91 21.62
CA GLY A 11 -31.27 22.47 22.90
C GLY A 11 -29.79 22.88 22.86
N VAL A 12 -28.98 22.20 22.06
CA VAL A 12 -27.52 22.40 21.99
C VAL A 12 -27.13 23.59 21.09
N GLU A 13 -27.93 23.89 20.05
CA GLU A 13 -27.66 25.02 19.15
C GLU A 13 -27.94 26.40 19.77
N ARG A 14 -28.85 26.50 20.75
CA ARG A 14 -29.14 27.78 21.43
C ARG A 14 -28.06 28.20 22.43
N ASP A 15 -27.34 27.24 23.02
CA ASP A 15 -26.29 27.52 24.02
C ASP A 15 -24.95 27.90 23.38
N ALA A 16 -24.70 27.48 22.14
CA ALA A 16 -23.50 27.83 21.37
C ALA A 16 -23.54 29.28 20.83
N LEU A 17 -24.72 29.80 20.48
CA LEU A 17 -24.87 31.16 19.94
C LEU A 17 -24.79 32.26 21.00
N GLN A 18 -25.00 31.97 22.29
CA GLN A 18 -24.90 32.96 23.37
C GLN A 18 -23.46 33.18 23.89
N ARG A 19 -22.52 32.27 23.59
CA ARG A 19 -21.12 32.38 24.05
C ARG A 19 -20.20 33.14 23.08
N PHE A 20 -20.61 33.34 21.82
CA PHE A 20 -19.84 34.09 20.81
C PHE A 20 -20.06 35.61 20.83
N ALA A 21 -21.00 36.13 21.63
CA ALA A 21 -21.36 37.55 21.65
C ALA A 21 -20.71 38.37 22.80
N ARG A 22 -19.77 37.80 23.55
CA ARG A 22 -19.04 38.52 24.62
C ARG A 22 -17.55 38.27 24.48
N LEU A 23 -16.86 39.11 23.72
CA LEU A 23 -15.43 39.49 23.87
C LEU A 23 -15.00 40.46 22.74
N ARG A 24 -15.78 41.53 22.53
CA ARG A 24 -15.35 42.74 21.82
C ARG A 24 -15.61 43.95 22.69
N SER A 25 -14.62 44.34 23.47
CA SER A 25 -14.38 45.73 23.88
C SER A 25 -13.16 45.78 24.80
N ILE A 26 -12.05 46.30 24.29
CA ILE A 26 -11.13 47.20 24.99
C ILE A 26 -10.33 47.89 23.88
N GLU A 27 -10.70 49.14 23.59
CA GLU A 27 -9.83 50.10 22.95
C GLU A 27 -8.79 50.58 23.99
N CYS A 28 -7.55 50.77 23.58
CA CYS A 28 -6.74 51.88 24.08
C CYS A 28 -5.70 52.34 23.04
N ARG A 29 -5.62 53.66 22.94
CA ARG A 29 -4.87 54.50 22.00
C ARG A 29 -3.36 54.50 22.25
N GLY A 30 -2.59 54.79 21.19
CA GLY A 30 -1.71 55.96 21.20
C GLY A 30 -0.20 55.77 21.11
N ASN A 31 0.34 56.37 20.03
CA ASN A 31 1.66 56.99 19.85
C ASN A 31 2.91 56.15 19.50
N GLY A 32 3.61 56.62 18.46
CA GLY A 32 5.07 56.61 18.42
C GLY A 32 5.72 56.35 17.06
N ARG A 33 5.76 57.36 16.18
CA ARG A 33 6.62 57.39 14.98
C ARG A 33 8.11 57.29 15.37
N MET A 34 8.93 56.57 14.59
CA MET A 34 10.24 57.06 14.12
C MET A 34 10.62 56.39 12.80
N ALA A 35 10.98 57.23 11.83
CA ALA A 35 11.59 56.89 10.56
C ALA A 35 13.12 56.87 10.72
N SER A 36 13.82 56.07 9.91
CA SER A 36 15.07 56.55 9.30
C SER A 36 15.43 55.72 8.06
N THR A 37 15.89 56.49 7.08
CA THR A 37 16.33 56.19 5.73
C THR A 37 17.83 55.89 5.68
N LEU A 38 18.29 55.37 4.53
CA LEU A 38 19.54 55.67 3.80
C LEU A 38 20.50 54.50 3.48
N SER A 39 20.58 54.24 2.16
CA SER A 39 21.76 54.48 1.30
C SER A 39 22.81 53.38 1.05
N THR A 40 22.71 52.80 -0.16
CA THR A 40 23.64 52.86 -1.32
C THR A 40 25.18 52.79 -1.22
N ARG A 41 25.71 51.92 -2.13
CA ARG A 41 26.82 52.07 -3.12
C ARG A 41 28.27 51.77 -2.72
N GLY A 42 28.97 51.03 -3.61
CA GLY A 42 30.43 50.95 -3.62
C GLY A 42 31.12 50.08 -4.71
N ARG A 43 31.06 50.52 -5.98
CA ARG A 43 32.14 50.63 -7.00
C ARG A 43 33.17 49.50 -7.32
N SER A 44 33.11 49.04 -8.58
CA SER A 44 34.03 49.27 -9.74
C SER A 44 35.57 49.11 -9.66
N LEU A 45 36.15 48.61 -10.79
CA LEU A 45 37.45 48.90 -11.49
C LEU A 45 38.20 47.60 -11.89
N LEU A 46 38.93 47.42 -13.01
CA LEU A 46 39.24 48.14 -14.26
C LEU A 46 39.95 47.15 -15.24
N ALA A 47 39.99 47.51 -16.52
CA ALA A 47 40.42 46.86 -17.77
C ALA A 47 41.94 46.53 -17.99
N ILE A 48 42.29 45.82 -19.10
CA ILE A 48 42.92 46.35 -20.35
C ILE A 48 43.47 45.23 -21.30
N CYS A 49 42.99 45.28 -22.55
CA CYS A 49 43.49 45.02 -23.93
C CYS A 49 44.75 44.17 -24.28
N VAL A 50 44.71 43.48 -25.45
CA VAL A 50 45.37 43.85 -26.76
C VAL A 50 45.06 42.81 -27.87
N GLY A 51 44.76 43.25 -29.11
CA GLY A 51 45.43 42.69 -30.33
C GLY A 51 44.63 42.11 -31.53
N LEU A 52 44.10 42.98 -32.41
CA LEU A 52 44.07 42.97 -33.90
C LEU A 52 43.85 41.69 -34.77
N ALA A 53 42.84 41.74 -35.68
CA ALA A 53 42.97 41.96 -37.14
C ALA A 53 41.92 41.18 -38.00
N GLY A 54 41.32 41.85 -39.00
CA GLY A 54 40.69 41.20 -40.16
C GLY A 54 39.32 41.75 -40.56
N ALA A 55 39.30 42.68 -41.51
CA ALA A 55 38.11 43.32 -42.06
C ALA A 55 37.45 42.50 -43.19
N THR A 56 36.12 42.40 -43.18
CA THR A 56 35.30 42.26 -44.39
C THR A 56 34.02 43.06 -44.23
N ALA A 57 33.78 43.97 -45.18
CA ALA A 57 32.62 44.84 -45.26
C ALA A 57 31.41 44.11 -45.86
N THR A 58 30.23 44.25 -45.24
CA THR A 58 28.92 44.20 -45.92
C THR A 58 27.93 45.08 -45.18
N GLY A 59 27.16 45.86 -45.95
CA GLY A 59 26.39 47.02 -45.50
C GLY A 59 25.29 46.74 -44.47
N ASN A 60 25.05 47.77 -43.66
CA ASN A 60 23.86 47.92 -42.82
C ASN A 60 22.61 48.05 -43.69
N PHE A 61 21.92 46.92 -43.92
CA PHE A 61 20.47 46.94 -44.01
C PHE A 61 19.95 46.87 -42.58
N ALA A 62 19.56 48.02 -42.03
CA ALA A 62 18.67 48.07 -40.89
C ALA A 62 17.29 47.54 -41.34
N LEU A 63 17.14 46.21 -41.33
CA LEU A 63 15.82 45.60 -41.26
C LEU A 63 15.29 45.98 -39.89
N ALA A 64 14.39 46.95 -39.85
CA ALA A 64 13.45 47.08 -38.76
C ALA A 64 12.74 45.73 -38.65
N THR A 65 13.18 44.90 -37.70
CA THR A 65 12.36 43.79 -37.23
C THR A 65 11.07 44.42 -36.73
N PRO A 66 9.91 44.17 -37.35
CA PRO A 66 8.68 44.47 -36.66
C PRO A 66 8.75 43.65 -35.37
N SER A 67 8.81 44.35 -34.24
CA SER A 67 8.49 43.76 -32.96
C SER A 67 7.02 43.38 -33.05
N ALA A 68 6.76 42.22 -33.64
CA ALA A 68 5.54 41.50 -33.41
C ALA A 68 5.58 41.13 -31.93
N GLU A 69 4.97 42.02 -31.14
CA GLU A 69 4.24 41.68 -29.93
C GLU A 69 3.73 40.23 -30.07
N ALA A 70 3.92 39.39 -29.06
CA ALA A 70 3.51 37.99 -29.12
C ALA A 70 2.07 37.83 -28.57
N PRO A 71 1.01 37.82 -29.40
CA PRO A 71 -0.29 37.32 -28.97
C PRO A 71 -0.67 36.08 -29.78
N LYS A 72 -0.20 34.88 -29.41
CA LYS A 72 -0.59 33.64 -30.14
C LYS A 72 -0.90 32.37 -29.34
N PRO A 73 -0.61 32.18 -28.05
CA PRO A 73 -1.06 30.98 -27.33
C PRO A 73 -2.56 31.02 -26.95
N VAL A 74 -2.99 32.11 -26.30
CA VAL A 74 -4.35 32.24 -25.74
C VAL A 74 -5.43 32.32 -26.83
N ALA A 75 -5.16 32.97 -27.96
CA ALA A 75 -6.13 33.06 -29.07
C ALA A 75 -6.42 31.68 -29.72
N HIS A 76 -5.40 30.84 -29.84
CA HIS A 76 -5.56 29.46 -30.33
C HIS A 76 -6.31 28.59 -29.32
N ALA A 77 -6.03 28.77 -28.02
CA ALA A 77 -6.78 28.13 -26.94
C ALA A 77 -8.27 28.54 -26.95
N ALA A 78 -8.56 29.83 -27.10
CA ALA A 78 -9.92 30.35 -27.17
C ALA A 78 -10.68 29.79 -28.38
N ALA A 79 -10.01 29.65 -29.53
CA ALA A 79 -10.60 29.02 -30.71
C ALA A 79 -10.92 27.53 -30.48
N PHE A 80 -10.03 26.79 -29.80
CA PHE A 80 -10.26 25.40 -29.42
C PHE A 80 -11.49 25.27 -28.52
N VAL A 81 -11.53 26.02 -27.41
CA VAL A 81 -12.64 25.98 -26.45
C VAL A 81 -13.97 26.33 -27.12
N ARG A 82 -14.00 27.40 -27.95
CA ARG A 82 -15.20 27.80 -28.69
C ARG A 82 -15.71 26.72 -29.65
N THR A 83 -14.80 25.99 -30.29
CA THR A 83 -15.15 25.02 -31.34
C THR A 83 -15.56 23.67 -30.78
N TYR A 84 -14.92 23.22 -29.70
CA TYR A 84 -15.01 21.85 -29.22
C TYR A 84 -15.65 21.72 -27.83
N CYS A 85 -15.64 22.77 -27.02
CA CYS A 85 -16.10 22.71 -25.62
C CYS A 85 -17.39 23.51 -25.38
N ALA A 86 -17.50 24.69 -26.00
CA ALA A 86 -18.52 25.67 -25.66
C ALA A 86 -19.96 25.17 -25.85
N SER A 87 -20.22 24.27 -26.80
CA SER A 87 -21.57 23.70 -27.00
C SER A 87 -22.09 22.92 -25.77
N CYS A 88 -21.20 22.37 -24.96
CA CYS A 88 -21.52 21.58 -23.78
C CYS A 88 -21.39 22.38 -22.47
N HIS A 89 -20.57 23.44 -22.44
CA HIS A 89 -20.22 24.21 -21.25
C HIS A 89 -20.87 25.61 -21.21
N THR A 90 -22.16 25.72 -21.57
CA THR A 90 -22.95 26.96 -21.46
C THR A 90 -23.93 26.93 -20.29
N GLU A 91 -24.33 28.10 -19.76
CA GLU A 91 -25.40 28.21 -18.74
C GLU A 91 -26.72 27.52 -19.17
N ARG A 92 -27.05 27.57 -20.46
CA ARG A 92 -28.24 26.91 -21.01
C ARG A 92 -28.10 25.38 -21.02
N ALA A 93 -26.88 24.85 -21.12
CA ALA A 93 -26.61 23.42 -20.98
C ALA A 93 -26.62 22.95 -19.50
N GLN A 94 -26.48 23.86 -18.53
CA GLN A 94 -26.57 23.55 -17.09
C GLN A 94 -28.02 23.34 -16.61
N HIS A 95 -28.99 24.09 -17.17
CA HIS A 95 -30.40 24.01 -16.75
C HIS A 95 -31.26 23.06 -17.58
N VAL A 96 -30.83 22.71 -18.79
CA VAL A 96 -31.49 21.65 -19.54
C VAL A 96 -31.05 20.34 -18.91
N ARG A 97 -32.00 19.63 -18.30
CA ARG A 97 -31.96 18.20 -18.00
C ARG A 97 -31.72 17.46 -19.31
N CYS A 98 -30.52 17.59 -19.87
CA CYS A 98 -30.16 17.04 -21.15
C CYS A 98 -30.06 15.55 -20.90
N GLN A 99 -31.04 14.79 -21.39
CA GLN A 99 -31.03 13.33 -21.41
C GLN A 99 -29.75 12.73 -22.04
N ARG A 100 -28.92 13.58 -22.67
CA ARG A 100 -27.61 13.24 -23.25
C ARG A 100 -26.45 13.18 -22.25
N CYS A 101 -26.50 13.90 -21.13
CA CYS A 101 -25.37 13.99 -20.18
C CYS A 101 -25.85 13.90 -18.73
N HIS A 102 -26.20 12.70 -18.29
CA HIS A 102 -26.54 12.41 -16.89
C HIS A 102 -25.28 12.18 -16.05
N THR A 103 -24.60 13.27 -15.69
CA THR A 103 -23.76 13.28 -14.48
C THR A 103 -24.28 14.36 -13.57
N GLU A 104 -24.57 14.01 -12.32
CA GLU A 104 -25.16 14.86 -11.27
C GLU A 104 -24.29 16.06 -10.83
N HIS A 105 -23.37 16.53 -11.67
CA HIS A 105 -22.54 17.72 -11.44
C HIS A 105 -22.39 18.54 -12.73
N GLY A 106 -23.48 19.19 -13.13
CA GLY A 106 -23.44 20.29 -14.10
C GLY A 106 -23.12 21.59 -13.40
N GLU A 107 -21.87 21.79 -12.96
CA GLU A 107 -21.48 23.04 -12.27
C GLU A 107 -20.47 23.90 -13.06
N SER A 108 -19.74 23.36 -14.04
CA SER A 108 -18.69 24.11 -14.75
C SER A 108 -19.17 24.67 -16.08
N THR A 109 -19.70 25.89 -16.05
CA THR A 109 -19.73 26.78 -17.22
C THR A 109 -18.31 27.23 -17.52
N PHE A 110 -17.94 27.31 -18.79
CA PHE A 110 -16.66 27.91 -19.19
C PHE A 110 -16.79 29.42 -19.42
N ALA A 111 -17.97 30.01 -19.15
CA ALA A 111 -18.22 31.43 -19.31
C ALA A 111 -17.32 32.29 -18.40
N ASP A 112 -17.01 31.81 -17.20
CA ASP A 112 -16.20 32.52 -16.20
C ASP A 112 -14.71 32.13 -16.23
N LEU A 113 -14.31 31.20 -17.11
CA LEU A 113 -12.93 30.73 -17.19
C LEU A 113 -12.12 31.58 -18.19
N ASP A 114 -11.27 32.46 -17.66
CA ASP A 114 -10.34 33.23 -18.49
C ASP A 114 -9.11 32.37 -18.86
N LEU A 115 -8.88 32.20 -20.17
CA LEU A 115 -7.72 31.51 -20.72
C LEU A 115 -6.42 32.34 -20.62
N GLY A 116 -6.53 33.63 -20.30
CA GLY A 116 -5.41 34.48 -19.91
C GLY A 116 -5.01 34.33 -18.44
N GLU A 117 -5.88 33.76 -17.59
CA GLU A 117 -5.63 33.54 -16.16
C GLU A 117 -5.85 32.07 -15.79
N VAL A 118 -5.17 31.14 -16.46
CA VAL A 118 -5.28 29.69 -16.19
C VAL A 118 -5.04 29.37 -14.70
N ALA A 119 -4.15 30.11 -14.03
CA ALA A 119 -3.82 29.94 -12.62
C ALA A 119 -5.04 30.08 -11.67
N SER A 120 -5.95 31.03 -11.95
CA SER A 120 -7.09 31.31 -11.06
C SER A 120 -8.12 30.18 -11.02
N HIS A 121 -8.07 29.26 -11.99
CA HIS A 121 -8.98 28.13 -12.12
C HIS A 121 -8.24 26.79 -12.27
N ARG A 122 -7.08 26.67 -11.63
CA ARG A 122 -6.17 25.51 -11.75
C ARG A 122 -6.86 24.15 -11.62
N GLU A 123 -7.69 23.95 -10.59
CA GLU A 123 -8.35 22.66 -10.32
C GLU A 123 -9.28 22.24 -11.47
N THR A 124 -10.00 23.20 -12.06
CA THR A 124 -10.90 22.95 -13.19
C THR A 124 -10.11 22.60 -14.44
N TRP A 125 -9.03 23.34 -14.72
CA TRP A 125 -8.19 23.10 -15.89
C TRP A 125 -7.39 21.79 -15.81
N GLU A 126 -6.94 21.39 -14.62
CA GLU A 126 -6.32 20.09 -14.38
C GLU A 126 -7.29 18.93 -14.73
N LYS A 127 -8.56 19.04 -14.29
CA LYS A 127 -9.62 18.07 -14.66
C LYS A 127 -9.83 18.04 -16.18
N VAL A 128 -9.77 19.18 -16.85
CA VAL A 128 -9.88 19.27 -18.33
C VAL A 128 -8.70 18.56 -19.01
N VAL A 129 -7.46 18.77 -18.56
CA VAL A 129 -6.27 18.07 -19.09
C VAL A 129 -6.43 16.55 -18.96
N VAL A 130 -6.88 16.07 -17.80
CA VAL A 130 -7.12 14.63 -17.56
C VAL A 130 -8.18 14.08 -18.51
N LYS A 131 -9.31 14.77 -18.68
CA LYS A 131 -10.38 14.35 -19.61
C LYS A 131 -9.93 14.37 -21.08
N LEU A 132 -9.14 15.35 -21.48
CA LEU A 132 -8.56 15.42 -22.84
C LEU A 132 -7.57 14.28 -23.09
N ARG A 133 -6.72 13.94 -22.11
CA ARG A 133 -5.78 12.80 -22.20
C ARG A 133 -6.50 11.49 -22.43
N ALA A 134 -7.65 11.30 -21.76
CA ALA A 134 -8.45 10.09 -21.86
C ALA A 134 -9.46 10.09 -23.04
N GLY A 135 -9.51 11.15 -23.86
CA GLY A 135 -10.49 11.26 -24.95
C GLY A 135 -11.94 11.37 -24.47
N LEU A 136 -12.15 11.80 -23.22
CA LEU A 136 -13.47 11.98 -22.60
C LEU A 136 -14.09 13.35 -22.88
N MET A 137 -13.28 14.27 -23.40
CA MET A 137 -13.71 15.60 -23.77
C MET A 137 -13.11 15.94 -25.15
N PRO A 138 -13.94 16.32 -26.14
CA PRO A 138 -15.40 16.37 -26.12
C PRO A 138 -16.07 14.98 -26.05
N PRO A 139 -17.34 14.86 -25.62
CA PRO A 139 -18.08 13.59 -25.66
C PRO A 139 -18.13 12.96 -27.05
N LEU A 140 -18.26 11.64 -27.14
CA LEU A 140 -18.19 10.90 -28.42
C LEU A 140 -19.24 11.32 -29.47
N ASP A 141 -20.38 11.86 -29.04
CA ASP A 141 -21.45 12.37 -29.90
C ASP A 141 -21.25 13.85 -30.31
N ALA A 142 -20.23 14.52 -29.78
CA ALA A 142 -19.85 15.90 -30.10
C ALA A 142 -18.78 15.96 -31.19
N ARG A 143 -18.55 17.18 -31.71
CA ARG A 143 -17.49 17.43 -32.69
C ARG A 143 -16.12 17.12 -32.07
N GLN A 144 -15.41 16.16 -32.66
CA GLN A 144 -14.08 15.76 -32.20
C GLN A 144 -12.98 16.58 -32.88
N PRO A 145 -11.95 17.04 -32.14
CA PRO A 145 -10.72 17.56 -32.73
C PRO A 145 -9.89 16.42 -33.34
N ASP A 146 -9.04 16.74 -34.33
CA ASP A 146 -7.98 15.80 -34.72
C ASP A 146 -6.92 15.68 -33.61
N ALA A 147 -6.15 14.58 -33.64
CA ALA A 147 -5.16 14.28 -32.60
C ALA A 147 -4.10 15.39 -32.44
N PRO A 148 -3.51 15.96 -33.52
CA PRO A 148 -2.55 17.05 -33.37
C PRO A 148 -3.14 18.30 -32.71
N THR A 149 -4.39 18.66 -33.04
CA THR A 149 -5.09 19.82 -32.48
C THR A 149 -5.38 19.63 -30.99
N ALA A 150 -5.87 18.45 -30.61
CA ALA A 150 -6.08 18.10 -29.20
C ALA A 150 -4.77 18.09 -28.40
N ASP A 151 -3.71 17.49 -28.96
CA ASP A 151 -2.39 17.42 -28.34
C ASP A 151 -1.75 18.78 -28.14
N ASN A 152 -1.88 19.68 -29.12
CA ASN A 152 -1.38 21.05 -29.05
C ASN A 152 -2.07 21.84 -27.93
N PHE A 153 -3.40 21.78 -27.86
CA PHE A 153 -4.16 22.46 -26.81
C PHE A 153 -3.82 21.90 -25.42
N ARG A 154 -3.76 20.57 -25.29
CA ARG A 154 -3.38 19.90 -24.03
C ARG A 154 -1.98 20.32 -23.57
N ARG A 155 -1.01 20.33 -24.48
CA ARG A 155 0.38 20.73 -24.16
C ARG A 155 0.43 22.17 -23.69
N TRP A 156 -0.20 23.09 -24.41
CA TRP A 156 -0.29 24.49 -24.01
C TRP A 156 -0.91 24.62 -22.60
N LEU A 157 -2.08 24.03 -22.37
CA LEU A 157 -2.76 24.13 -21.08
C LEU A 157 -1.94 23.52 -19.94
N SER A 158 -1.24 22.40 -20.19
CA SER A 158 -0.35 21.79 -19.19
C SER A 158 0.83 22.73 -18.88
N THR A 159 1.44 23.34 -19.89
CA THR A 159 2.55 24.29 -19.69
C THR A 159 2.13 25.55 -18.92
N GLU A 160 0.94 26.09 -19.16
CA GLU A 160 0.41 27.22 -18.38
C GLU A 160 0.17 26.83 -16.92
N LEU A 161 -0.41 25.64 -16.68
CA LEU A 161 -0.61 25.11 -15.32
C LEU A 161 0.71 24.86 -14.60
N ASP A 162 1.70 24.27 -15.28
CA ASP A 162 3.04 24.02 -14.72
C ASP A 162 3.72 25.35 -14.37
N SER A 163 3.65 26.34 -15.27
CA SER A 163 4.21 27.69 -15.04
C SER A 163 3.53 28.41 -13.86
N ALA A 164 2.21 28.25 -13.73
CA ALA A 164 1.46 28.79 -12.59
C ALA A 164 1.87 28.12 -11.28
N ALA A 165 2.04 26.80 -11.27
CA ALA A 165 2.48 26.04 -10.10
C ALA A 165 3.91 26.41 -9.67
N ASP A 166 4.80 26.70 -10.62
CA ASP A 166 6.16 27.18 -10.34
C ASP A 166 6.17 28.60 -9.75
N ALA A 167 5.22 29.46 -10.13
CA ALA A 167 5.12 30.84 -9.66
C ALA A 167 4.48 30.95 -8.27
N GLU A 168 3.45 30.14 -7.99
CA GLU A 168 2.73 30.11 -6.71
C GLU A 168 2.62 28.66 -6.23
N ALA A 169 3.62 28.24 -5.46
CA ALA A 169 3.68 26.89 -4.90
C ALA A 169 2.60 26.72 -3.80
N ASP A 170 1.43 26.26 -4.21
CA ASP A 170 0.37 25.82 -3.32
C ASP A 170 0.39 24.28 -3.20
N PRO A 171 0.91 23.73 -2.08
CA PRO A 171 0.95 22.29 -1.82
C PRO A 171 -0.43 21.71 -1.48
N GLY A 172 -1.49 22.53 -1.50
CA GLY A 172 -2.83 22.17 -1.06
C GLY A 172 -2.97 22.23 0.46
N PRO A 173 -4.15 21.88 0.99
CA PRO A 173 -4.39 21.87 2.43
C PRO A 173 -3.40 20.92 3.11
N SER A 174 -2.69 21.42 4.13
CA SER A 174 -1.83 20.58 4.95
C SER A 174 -2.68 19.49 5.59
N PRO A 175 -2.35 18.19 5.39
CA PRO A 175 -3.12 17.13 6.00
C PRO A 175 -3.10 17.27 7.53
N GLU A 176 -4.26 17.05 8.15
CA GLU A 176 -4.40 16.86 9.60
C GLU A 176 -3.33 15.89 10.13
N PHE A 177 -3.02 15.93 11.43
CA PHE A 177 -2.03 15.07 12.09
C PHE A 177 -2.06 13.62 11.56
N ARG A 178 -1.06 13.24 10.75
CA ARG A 178 -1.04 11.91 10.14
C ARG A 178 -0.58 10.87 11.14
N ARG A 179 -1.51 10.08 11.65
CA ARG A 179 -1.19 8.93 12.50
C ARG A 179 -0.45 7.86 11.69
N LEU A 180 0.39 7.06 12.34
CA LEU A 180 0.92 5.83 11.78
C LEU A 180 -0.21 4.82 11.61
N ASN A 181 -0.43 4.35 10.38
CA ASN A 181 -1.32 3.22 10.17
C ASN A 181 -0.74 1.93 10.77
N ARG A 182 -1.51 0.85 10.77
CA ARG A 182 -1.13 -0.43 11.39
C ARG A 182 0.19 -0.99 10.85
N ASN A 183 0.41 -0.91 9.54
CA ASN A 183 1.63 -1.41 8.88
C ASN A 183 2.84 -0.53 9.22
N GLU A 184 2.66 0.79 9.22
CA GLU A 184 3.67 1.78 9.59
C GLU A 184 4.08 1.63 11.07
N TYR A 185 3.12 1.41 11.98
CA TYR A 185 3.39 1.14 13.39
C TYR A 185 4.23 -0.14 13.57
N GLN A 186 3.86 -1.22 12.89
CA GLN A 186 4.60 -2.48 12.91
C GLN A 186 6.05 -2.31 12.42
N ASN A 187 6.22 -1.66 11.28
CA ASN A 187 7.53 -1.41 10.69
C ASN A 187 8.38 -0.48 11.57
N ALA A 188 7.78 0.57 12.14
CA ALA A 188 8.46 1.48 13.05
C ALA A 188 8.93 0.76 14.33
N VAL A 189 8.10 -0.11 14.92
CA VAL A 189 8.50 -0.94 16.07
C VAL A 189 9.65 -1.88 15.70
N ARG A 190 9.56 -2.55 14.54
CA ARG A 190 10.61 -3.44 14.04
C ARG A 190 11.93 -2.71 13.86
N ASP A 191 11.90 -1.54 13.24
CA ASP A 191 13.12 -0.79 12.90
C ASP A 191 13.71 -0.06 14.11
N LEU A 192 12.87 0.35 15.08
CA LEU A 192 13.31 0.98 16.32
C LEU A 192 13.88 -0.04 17.33
N LEU A 193 13.21 -1.18 17.48
CA LEU A 193 13.43 -2.11 18.59
C LEU A 193 13.89 -3.51 18.15
N HIS A 194 14.04 -3.76 16.85
CA HIS A 194 14.45 -5.06 16.28
C HIS A 194 13.59 -6.25 16.71
N VAL A 195 12.28 -6.02 16.91
CA VAL A 195 11.29 -7.05 17.21
C VAL A 195 10.18 -7.00 16.15
N ASP A 196 9.92 -8.12 15.50
CA ASP A 196 8.77 -8.26 14.61
C ASP A 196 7.50 -8.51 15.46
N ILE A 197 6.51 -7.64 15.29
CA ILE A 197 5.17 -7.84 15.84
C ILE A 197 4.17 -8.06 14.71
N ASP A 198 3.05 -8.69 15.02
CA ASP A 198 1.90 -8.68 14.14
C ASP A 198 0.89 -7.65 14.66
N ALA A 199 0.89 -6.48 14.03
CA ALA A 199 0.01 -5.40 14.43
C ALA A 199 -1.47 -5.71 14.13
N ALA A 200 -1.82 -6.68 13.26
CA ALA A 200 -3.21 -7.09 13.04
C ALA A 200 -3.84 -7.78 14.25
N HIS A 201 -3.03 -8.43 15.09
CA HIS A 201 -3.48 -9.00 16.35
C HIS A 201 -3.67 -7.95 17.46
N HIS A 202 -3.00 -6.81 17.33
CA HIS A 202 -2.98 -5.78 18.37
C HIS A 202 -3.87 -4.58 18.06
N LEU A 203 -3.97 -4.18 16.79
CA LEU A 203 -4.63 -2.97 16.34
C LEU A 203 -5.76 -3.33 15.34
N PRO A 204 -6.90 -2.61 15.39
CA PRO A 204 -7.94 -2.76 14.38
C PRO A 204 -7.42 -2.37 12.98
N ALA A 205 -8.15 -2.77 11.94
CA ALA A 205 -7.87 -2.31 10.58
C ALA A 205 -8.13 -0.80 10.47
N ASP A 206 -7.32 -0.11 9.67
CA ASP A 206 -7.50 1.31 9.35
C ASP A 206 -8.49 1.49 8.20
N ASP A 207 -9.19 2.63 8.20
CA ASP A 207 -10.08 3.03 7.11
C ASP A 207 -9.27 3.43 5.86
N SER A 208 -9.66 2.92 4.69
CA SER A 208 -9.04 3.28 3.42
C SER A 208 -9.81 4.39 2.70
N SER A 209 -9.08 5.32 2.07
CA SER A 209 -9.63 6.30 1.12
C SER A 209 -8.83 6.28 -0.17
N HIS A 210 -9.51 6.40 -1.31
CA HIS A 210 -8.91 6.29 -2.65
C HIS A 210 -8.02 5.06 -2.85
N GLY A 211 -8.33 3.96 -2.14
CA GLY A 211 -7.56 2.72 -2.17
C GLY A 211 -6.42 2.63 -1.15
N PHE A 212 -6.06 3.71 -0.46
CA PHE A 212 -4.94 3.78 0.47
C PHE A 212 -5.38 3.88 1.94
N ASP A 213 -4.68 3.17 2.82
CA ASP A 213 -4.91 3.09 4.27
C ASP A 213 -3.99 4.01 5.10
N ASN A 214 -3.27 4.93 4.46
CA ASN A 214 -2.35 5.88 5.11
C ASN A 214 -2.72 7.36 4.87
N MET A 215 -3.98 7.61 4.49
CA MET A 215 -4.52 8.94 4.23
C MET A 215 -4.88 9.62 5.55
N ALA A 216 -4.31 10.79 5.82
CA ALA A 216 -4.48 11.47 7.11
C ALA A 216 -5.96 11.69 7.50
N GLY A 217 -6.81 12.11 6.55
CA GLY A 217 -8.22 12.40 6.80
C GLY A 217 -9.10 11.20 7.19
N THR A 218 -8.63 9.96 7.00
CA THR A 218 -9.34 8.74 7.45
C THR A 218 -8.76 8.13 8.71
N LEU A 219 -7.56 8.53 9.13
CA LEU A 219 -6.84 7.93 10.25
C LEU A 219 -7.27 8.47 11.63
N ARG A 220 -8.57 8.39 11.91
CA ARG A 220 -9.17 8.86 13.16
C ARG A 220 -8.69 8.04 14.36
N VAL A 221 -8.75 8.65 15.55
CA VAL A 221 -8.47 7.98 16.82
C VAL A 221 -9.76 7.74 17.59
N SER A 222 -9.99 6.48 17.99
CA SER A 222 -11.07 6.07 18.87
C SER A 222 -10.52 5.66 20.24
N SER A 223 -11.38 5.62 21.26
CA SER A 223 -11.02 5.10 22.59
C SER A 223 -10.51 3.66 22.52
N LEU A 224 -11.19 2.81 21.76
CA LEU A 224 -10.78 1.42 21.53
C LEU A 224 -9.38 1.36 20.91
N LEU A 225 -9.09 2.20 19.91
CA LEU A 225 -7.76 2.22 19.28
C LEU A 225 -6.67 2.61 20.29
N MET A 226 -6.94 3.57 21.19
CA MET A 226 -5.98 3.96 22.23
C MET A 226 -5.73 2.84 23.24
N GLU A 227 -6.78 2.14 23.68
CA GLU A 227 -6.64 0.95 24.54
C GLU A 227 -5.80 -0.15 23.87
N ARG A 228 -6.01 -0.36 22.57
CA ARG A 228 -5.25 -1.30 21.76
C ARG A 228 -3.78 -0.90 21.61
N TYR A 229 -3.47 0.38 21.42
CA TYR A 229 -2.09 0.87 21.44
C TYR A 229 -1.41 0.65 22.79
N LEU A 230 -2.09 0.89 23.91
CA LEU A 230 -1.55 0.63 25.26
C LEU A 230 -1.27 -0.86 25.49
N ALA A 231 -2.15 -1.74 24.99
CA ALA A 231 -1.96 -3.18 25.04
C ALA A 231 -0.78 -3.63 24.15
N ALA A 232 -0.69 -3.10 22.93
CA ALA A 232 0.40 -3.35 21.99
C ALA A 232 1.74 -2.92 22.59
N ALA A 233 1.83 -1.68 23.08
CA ALA A 233 3.04 -1.12 23.69
C ALA A 233 3.48 -1.92 24.93
N LYS A 234 2.53 -2.42 25.74
CA LYS A 234 2.83 -3.31 26.88
C LYS A 234 3.36 -4.67 26.44
N ALA A 235 2.82 -5.24 25.36
CA ALA A 235 3.32 -6.50 24.81
C ALA A 235 4.73 -6.32 24.23
N VAL A 236 4.93 -5.29 23.39
CA VAL A 236 6.23 -4.94 22.81
C VAL A 236 7.27 -4.68 23.89
N SER A 237 6.95 -3.87 24.90
CA SER A 237 7.93 -3.51 25.93
C SER A 237 8.44 -4.72 26.72
N ARG A 238 7.59 -5.72 26.96
CA ARG A 238 7.99 -6.98 27.61
C ARG A 238 8.88 -7.84 26.71
N LEU A 239 8.61 -7.85 25.40
CA LEU A 239 9.41 -8.59 24.43
C LEU A 239 10.82 -8.02 24.27
N VAL A 240 10.96 -6.69 24.25
CA VAL A 240 12.25 -6.03 24.01
C VAL A 240 13.19 -6.13 25.20
N VAL A 241 12.66 -6.08 26.42
CA VAL A 241 13.47 -6.27 27.65
C VAL A 241 13.61 -7.74 28.03
N GLY A 242 12.82 -8.64 27.44
CA GLY A 242 12.81 -10.05 27.84
C GLY A 242 12.32 -10.21 29.29
N SER A 243 11.14 -9.70 29.61
CA SER A 243 10.56 -9.81 30.96
C SER A 243 10.17 -11.26 31.30
N ALA A 244 10.29 -11.67 32.58
CA ALA A 244 9.86 -12.99 33.06
C ALA A 244 8.35 -13.21 32.93
N ALA A 245 7.57 -12.13 32.99
CA ALA A 245 6.11 -12.15 32.89
C ALA A 245 5.59 -12.28 31.44
N ALA A 246 6.48 -12.58 30.49
CA ALA A 246 6.18 -12.66 29.06
C ALA A 246 5.74 -14.06 28.60
N PHE A 247 5.10 -14.86 29.47
CA PHE A 247 4.44 -16.08 29.02
C PHE A 247 3.45 -15.71 27.91
N ASP A 248 3.69 -16.22 26.71
CA ASP A 248 2.89 -15.93 25.51
C ASP A 248 2.54 -17.26 24.83
N SER A 249 1.38 -17.28 24.18
CA SER A 249 0.95 -18.39 23.32
C SER A 249 0.63 -17.79 21.97
N ARG A 250 1.43 -18.15 20.96
CA ARG A 250 1.26 -17.68 19.59
C ARG A 250 0.93 -18.82 18.68
N THR A 251 -0.20 -18.72 17.99
CA THR A 251 -0.61 -19.69 16.97
C THR A 251 -0.47 -19.08 15.59
N TYR A 252 0.30 -19.76 14.74
CA TYR A 252 0.50 -19.48 13.33
C TYR A 252 -0.43 -20.40 12.52
N GLN A 253 -1.35 -19.84 11.72
CA GLN A 253 -2.25 -20.60 10.85
C GLN A 253 -1.59 -20.85 9.48
N ILE A 254 -1.34 -22.11 9.17
CA ILE A 254 -0.71 -22.56 7.93
C ILE A 254 -1.78 -22.63 6.81
N GLY A 255 -2.19 -21.45 6.32
CA GLY A 255 -3.20 -21.14 5.28
C GLY A 255 -4.63 -20.94 5.83
N THR A 256 -5.53 -20.05 5.34
CA THR A 256 -5.55 -18.93 4.37
C THR A 256 -5.20 -17.56 5.00
N GLU A 257 -4.63 -16.64 4.19
CA GLU A 257 -4.85 -15.17 4.19
C GLU A 257 -3.84 -14.17 4.83
N ALA A 258 -2.90 -14.53 5.71
CA ALA A 258 -1.96 -13.53 6.28
C ALA A 258 -0.47 -13.94 6.38
N GLU A 259 -0.13 -15.22 6.38
CA GLU A 259 1.18 -15.67 6.90
C GLU A 259 2.26 -16.00 5.84
N ARG A 260 1.99 -15.72 4.56
CA ARG A 260 3.07 -15.61 3.55
C ARG A 260 3.71 -14.22 3.51
N ARG A 261 3.15 -13.24 4.23
CA ARG A 261 3.75 -11.92 4.40
C ARG A 261 4.73 -11.98 5.56
N VAL A 262 6.01 -11.79 5.24
CA VAL A 262 7.17 -11.61 6.15
C VAL A 262 7.95 -12.89 6.48
N ARG A 263 9.09 -13.04 5.77
CA ARG A 263 10.31 -13.80 6.13
C ARG A 263 10.28 -15.33 5.98
N SER A 264 10.54 -15.78 4.76
CA SER A 264 11.86 -16.29 4.37
C SER A 264 11.81 -16.59 2.87
N GLY A 265 12.90 -16.29 2.17
CA GLY A 265 13.08 -16.81 0.83
C GLY A 265 12.93 -18.33 0.85
N ASP A 266 12.34 -18.82 -0.23
CA ASP A 266 12.25 -20.22 -0.63
C ASP A 266 11.19 -21.08 0.08
N PRO A 267 10.33 -21.78 -0.70
CA PRO A 267 9.77 -23.04 -0.19
C PRO A 267 10.95 -23.91 0.24
N VAL A 268 10.92 -24.46 1.46
CA VAL A 268 11.97 -25.37 1.93
C VAL A 268 12.16 -26.47 0.87
N PRO A 269 13.30 -26.51 0.16
CA PRO A 269 13.49 -27.45 -0.94
C PRO A 269 13.30 -28.89 -0.44
N GLY A 270 12.47 -29.68 -1.12
CA GLY A 270 12.28 -31.10 -0.83
C GLY A 270 11.19 -31.47 0.18
N THR A 271 10.27 -30.56 0.55
CA THR A 271 9.15 -30.87 1.45
C THR A 271 7.79 -30.90 0.72
N GLU A 272 6.99 -31.94 0.94
CA GLU A 272 5.59 -32.01 0.52
C GLU A 272 4.71 -31.55 1.69
N GLY A 273 4.16 -30.33 1.66
CA GLY A 273 3.22 -29.82 2.68
C GLY A 273 3.83 -29.31 4.00
N GLY A 274 5.15 -29.09 4.06
CA GLY A 274 5.83 -28.48 5.20
C GLY A 274 5.78 -26.95 5.23
N THR A 275 6.20 -26.33 6.34
CA THR A 275 6.30 -24.87 6.51
C THR A 275 7.47 -24.47 7.40
N GLN A 276 7.87 -23.20 7.32
CA GLN A 276 8.84 -22.56 8.20
C GLN A 276 8.31 -21.18 8.59
N ILE A 277 8.31 -20.89 9.89
CA ILE A 277 7.90 -19.62 10.47
C ILE A 277 9.07 -19.00 11.24
N ARG A 278 9.13 -17.67 11.32
CA ARG A 278 10.09 -16.98 12.18
C ARG A 278 9.40 -16.50 13.45
N HIS A 279 9.89 -16.93 14.60
CA HIS A 279 9.36 -16.55 15.91
C HIS A 279 10.43 -15.86 16.76
N TYR A 280 10.04 -14.80 17.49
CA TYR A 280 10.93 -14.09 18.40
C TYR A 280 10.74 -14.59 19.84
N PHE A 281 11.75 -15.28 20.36
CA PHE A 281 11.77 -15.80 21.73
C PHE A 281 12.32 -14.72 22.67
N PRO A 282 11.53 -14.15 23.59
CA PRO A 282 11.97 -13.02 24.42
C PRO A 282 13.09 -13.38 25.39
N ARG A 283 13.19 -14.65 25.82
CA ARG A 283 14.23 -15.17 26.72
C ARG A 283 14.60 -16.60 26.37
N ALA A 284 15.68 -17.10 26.97
CA ALA A 284 15.97 -18.52 26.94
C ALA A 284 14.98 -19.27 27.85
N GLY A 285 14.61 -20.48 27.48
CA GLY A 285 13.76 -21.33 28.31
C GLY A 285 13.19 -22.53 27.59
N VAL A 286 12.33 -23.27 28.28
CA VAL A 286 11.58 -24.40 27.69
C VAL A 286 10.28 -23.88 27.08
N TYR A 287 10.09 -24.18 25.79
CA TYR A 287 8.90 -23.84 25.02
C TYR A 287 8.19 -25.10 24.54
N GLU A 288 6.86 -25.07 24.50
CA GLU A 288 6.03 -26.12 23.92
C GLU A 288 5.63 -25.74 22.49
N PHE A 289 5.81 -26.67 21.56
CA PHE A 289 5.43 -26.55 20.17
C PHE A 289 4.28 -27.51 19.90
N THR A 290 3.14 -26.99 19.47
CA THR A 290 1.97 -27.77 19.07
C THR A 290 1.72 -27.64 17.58
N VAL A 291 1.72 -28.75 16.84
CA VAL A 291 1.35 -28.79 15.43
C VAL A 291 -0.03 -29.42 15.26
N SER A 292 -0.89 -28.79 14.49
CA SER A 292 -2.18 -29.37 14.07
C SER A 292 -2.22 -29.60 12.57
N LEU A 293 -2.97 -30.62 12.14
CA LEU A 293 -3.15 -30.98 10.72
C LEU A 293 -4.49 -30.46 10.19
N GLU A 294 -4.54 -30.23 8.88
CA GLU A 294 -5.75 -29.84 8.14
C GLU A 294 -6.70 -31.05 8.08
N PRO A 295 -7.98 -30.88 8.44
CA PRO A 295 -8.96 -31.95 8.28
C PRO A 295 -9.30 -32.13 6.79
N ILE A 296 -9.33 -33.37 6.31
CA ILE A 296 -9.85 -33.68 4.96
C ILE A 296 -11.35 -33.92 5.09
N ASN A 297 -12.15 -32.97 4.58
CA ASN A 297 -13.60 -33.06 4.52
C ASN A 297 -14.02 -33.71 3.19
N ARG A 298 -14.64 -34.89 3.22
CA ARG A 298 -15.34 -35.43 2.04
C ARG A 298 -16.76 -34.85 1.97
N PRO A 299 -17.26 -34.45 0.79
CA PRO A 299 -18.66 -34.04 0.62
C PRO A 299 -19.61 -35.11 1.18
N GLY A 300 -20.52 -34.72 2.08
CA GLY A 300 -21.48 -35.62 2.74
C GLY A 300 -20.97 -36.38 3.98
N ALA A 301 -19.68 -36.29 4.33
CA ALA A 301 -19.15 -36.95 5.52
C ALA A 301 -19.42 -36.14 6.80
N ARG A 302 -19.92 -36.81 7.85
CA ARG A 302 -20.08 -36.20 9.20
C ARG A 302 -18.75 -36.13 9.99
N ARG A 303 -17.67 -36.71 9.46
CA ARG A 303 -16.34 -36.87 10.10
C ARG A 303 -15.22 -36.83 9.05
N THR A 304 -13.97 -36.64 9.50
CA THR A 304 -12.83 -36.31 8.63
C THR A 304 -11.79 -37.44 8.63
N THR A 305 -11.11 -37.66 7.50
CA THR A 305 -10.00 -38.63 7.41
C THR A 305 -8.70 -37.87 7.10
N PRO A 306 -7.88 -37.49 8.09
CA PRO A 306 -6.80 -36.52 7.90
C PRO A 306 -5.60 -37.01 7.07
N VAL A 307 -5.46 -38.32 6.82
CA VAL A 307 -4.24 -38.92 6.28
C VAL A 307 -4.58 -40.21 5.52
N LEU A 308 -4.03 -40.42 4.32
CA LEU A 308 -4.24 -41.64 3.52
C LEU A 308 -3.04 -42.60 3.50
N VAL A 309 -1.87 -42.13 3.95
CA VAL A 309 -0.60 -42.87 4.02
C VAL A 309 0.24 -42.36 5.19
N ASP A 310 0.96 -43.28 5.84
CA ASP A 310 1.83 -42.93 6.96
C ASP A 310 2.93 -41.96 6.52
N ARG A 311 3.16 -40.92 7.33
CA ARG A 311 4.18 -39.90 7.08
C ARG A 311 4.96 -39.57 8.33
N ARG A 312 6.23 -39.25 8.16
CA ARG A 312 7.08 -38.77 9.26
C ARG A 312 7.12 -37.24 9.25
N LEU A 313 6.66 -36.64 10.35
CA LEU A 313 6.66 -35.19 10.59
C LEU A 313 7.85 -34.84 11.49
N GLU A 314 8.69 -33.91 11.05
CA GLU A 314 9.79 -33.33 11.82
C GLU A 314 9.44 -31.92 12.28
N LEU A 315 9.71 -31.63 13.55
CA LEU A 315 9.77 -30.28 14.09
C LEU A 315 11.22 -29.90 14.33
N ALA A 316 11.63 -28.73 13.86
CA ALA A 316 12.98 -28.21 14.01
C ALA A 316 13.00 -26.73 14.41
N VAL A 317 14.03 -26.32 15.14
CA VAL A 317 14.35 -24.91 15.43
C VAL A 317 15.76 -24.62 14.93
N ASP A 318 15.93 -23.61 14.08
CA ASP A 318 17.19 -23.28 13.38
C ASP A 318 17.81 -24.51 12.68
N SER A 319 16.97 -25.32 12.02
CA SER A 319 17.33 -26.61 11.40
C SER A 319 17.83 -27.71 12.35
N ARG A 320 17.83 -27.48 13.67
CA ARG A 320 18.06 -28.53 14.66
C ARG A 320 16.73 -29.21 15.00
N GLN A 321 16.64 -30.51 14.72
CA GLN A 321 15.48 -31.32 15.05
C GLN A 321 15.19 -31.27 16.56
N ILE A 322 13.97 -30.90 16.93
CA ILE A 322 13.47 -30.89 18.31
C ILE A 322 12.48 -32.03 18.57
N GLY A 323 11.82 -32.55 17.54
CA GLY A 323 10.88 -33.66 17.68
C GLY A 323 10.59 -34.33 16.33
N THR A 324 10.20 -35.60 16.39
CA THR A 324 9.75 -36.35 15.22
C THR A 324 8.53 -37.16 15.60
N PHE A 325 7.53 -37.15 14.73
CA PHE A 325 6.26 -37.84 14.93
C PHE A 325 5.92 -38.69 13.71
N THR A 326 5.23 -39.79 13.96
CA THR A 326 4.65 -40.62 12.91
C THR A 326 3.18 -40.27 12.80
N VAL A 327 2.81 -39.69 11.67
CA VAL A 327 1.44 -39.38 11.29
C VAL A 327 0.86 -40.65 10.66
N VAL A 328 0.09 -41.41 11.44
CA VAL A 328 -0.47 -42.71 11.03
C VAL A 328 -1.83 -42.51 10.37
N LYS A 329 -2.11 -43.27 9.31
CA LYS A 329 -3.45 -43.39 8.75
C LYS A 329 -4.41 -43.97 9.81
N PRO A 330 -5.47 -43.26 10.20
CA PRO A 330 -6.38 -43.80 11.19
C PRO A 330 -7.23 -44.94 10.61
N ASP A 331 -7.40 -46.03 11.39
CA ASP A 331 -8.22 -47.19 11.02
C ASP A 331 -9.73 -46.87 10.90
N ARG A 332 -10.16 -45.75 11.48
CA ARG A 332 -11.55 -45.26 11.49
C ARG A 332 -11.61 -43.76 11.34
N GLU A 333 -12.73 -43.23 10.88
CA GLU A 333 -12.96 -41.78 10.81
C GLU A 333 -12.87 -41.11 12.19
N ILE A 334 -12.12 -40.02 12.27
CA ILE A 334 -11.90 -39.25 13.50
C ILE A 334 -12.58 -37.88 13.43
N ARG A 335 -12.96 -37.36 14.60
CA ARG A 335 -13.65 -36.06 14.72
C ARG A 335 -12.70 -34.88 14.56
N GLU A 336 -11.48 -35.00 15.08
CA GLU A 336 -10.43 -33.98 14.98
C GLU A 336 -9.09 -34.64 14.64
N PRO A 337 -8.27 -34.01 13.78
CA PRO A 337 -6.90 -34.45 13.51
C PRO A 337 -6.03 -34.47 14.79
N PRO A 338 -5.08 -35.41 14.92
CA PRO A 338 -4.17 -35.43 16.07
C PRO A 338 -3.32 -34.15 16.12
N LYS A 339 -3.05 -33.68 17.34
CA LYS A 339 -2.12 -32.58 17.61
C LYS A 339 -0.79 -33.17 18.11
N PHE A 340 0.31 -32.73 17.53
CA PHE A 340 1.66 -33.19 17.89
C PHE A 340 2.33 -32.16 18.79
N ARG A 341 2.81 -32.58 19.95
CA ARG A 341 3.36 -31.69 20.99
C ARG A 341 4.77 -32.10 21.35
N VAL A 342 5.67 -31.12 21.44
CA VAL A 342 7.03 -31.31 21.95
C VAL A 342 7.45 -30.12 22.78
N ARG A 343 8.14 -30.39 23.90
CA ARG A 343 8.82 -29.36 24.69
C ARG A 343 10.30 -29.39 24.38
N ALA A 344 10.89 -28.23 24.12
CA ALA A 344 12.31 -28.12 23.84
C ALA A 344 12.90 -26.84 24.44
N PRO A 345 14.17 -26.89 24.90
CA PRO A 345 14.89 -25.69 25.27
C PRO A 345 15.25 -24.87 24.02
N VAL A 346 14.97 -23.58 24.07
CA VAL A 346 15.25 -22.61 23.00
C VAL A 346 15.99 -21.41 23.59
N ALA A 347 17.01 -20.94 22.87
CA ALA A 347 17.73 -19.73 23.23
C ALA A 347 16.98 -18.47 22.77
N ALA A 348 17.13 -17.37 23.51
CA ALA A 348 16.49 -16.10 23.19
C ALA A 348 16.84 -15.59 21.77
N GLY A 349 15.96 -14.75 21.22
CA GLY A 349 16.08 -14.09 19.93
C GLY A 349 15.15 -14.64 18.85
N ALA A 350 15.25 -14.08 17.64
CA ALA A 350 14.51 -14.56 16.48
C ALA A 350 15.09 -15.90 15.98
N ARG A 351 14.25 -16.93 15.93
CA ARG A 351 14.60 -18.29 15.49
C ARG A 351 13.62 -18.78 14.44
N ASP A 352 14.09 -19.65 13.56
CA ASP A 352 13.24 -20.28 12.55
C ASP A 352 12.67 -21.59 13.10
N VAL A 353 11.34 -21.70 13.14
CA VAL A 353 10.62 -22.91 13.55
C VAL A 353 10.06 -23.56 12.29
N ALA A 354 10.47 -24.80 12.02
CA ALA A 354 10.04 -25.53 10.84
C ALA A 354 9.27 -26.80 11.21
N ALA A 355 8.26 -27.10 10.41
CA ALA A 355 7.50 -28.35 10.44
C ALA A 355 7.56 -28.98 9.05
N ARG A 356 8.18 -30.15 8.92
CA ARG A 356 8.53 -30.74 7.61
C ARG A 356 8.07 -32.19 7.53
N PHE A 357 7.51 -32.58 6.40
CA PHE A 357 7.27 -33.99 6.09
C PHE A 357 8.46 -34.57 5.33
N TYR A 358 8.91 -35.76 5.72
CA TYR A 358 9.92 -36.48 4.95
C TYR A 358 9.35 -36.94 3.61
N LYS A 359 10.05 -36.62 2.52
CA LYS A 359 9.73 -37.13 1.19
C LYS A 359 9.87 -38.65 1.20
N SER A 360 8.75 -39.36 1.06
CA SER A 360 8.81 -40.79 0.73
C SER A 360 9.14 -40.94 -0.75
N PRO A 361 9.92 -41.95 -1.17
CA PRO A 361 9.94 -42.32 -2.57
C PRO A 361 8.49 -42.66 -2.95
N LEU A 362 7.90 -41.84 -3.83
CA LEU A 362 6.60 -42.12 -4.41
C LEU A 362 6.66 -43.53 -4.98
N ASN A 363 5.76 -44.42 -4.57
CA ASN A 363 5.46 -45.58 -5.37
C ASN A 363 4.94 -45.03 -6.70
N LEU A 364 5.79 -45.09 -7.73
CA LEU A 364 5.44 -44.94 -9.13
C LEU A 364 4.40 -46.02 -9.44
N VAL A 365 3.13 -45.73 -9.15
CA VAL A 365 2.05 -46.38 -9.88
C VAL A 365 1.88 -45.54 -11.14
N ASP A 366 2.15 -46.19 -12.25
CA ASP A 366 2.27 -45.68 -13.61
C ASP A 366 1.22 -44.64 -14.03
N GLY A 367 1.70 -43.60 -14.74
CA GLY A 367 1.17 -43.36 -16.09
C GLY A 367 -0.02 -42.43 -16.30
N LEU A 368 -0.45 -41.61 -15.32
CA LEU A 368 -1.41 -40.53 -15.61
C LEU A 368 -0.89 -39.16 -15.16
N LEU A 369 -0.68 -38.30 -16.16
CA LEU A 369 -0.72 -36.84 -16.05
C LEU A 369 -2.09 -36.44 -15.46
N GLU A 370 -2.28 -36.60 -14.16
CA GLU A 370 -3.41 -35.97 -13.49
C GLU A 370 -3.15 -34.45 -13.47
N PRO A 371 -4.08 -33.63 -13.98
CA PRO A 371 -4.01 -32.19 -13.76
C PRO A 371 -3.95 -31.95 -12.25
N LEU A 372 -3.24 -30.91 -11.82
CA LEU A 372 -3.39 -30.36 -10.47
C LEU A 372 -4.82 -29.81 -10.34
N VAL A 373 -5.78 -30.71 -10.08
CA VAL A 373 -7.15 -30.38 -9.72
C VAL A 373 -7.11 -29.81 -8.31
N ASN A 374 -7.82 -28.72 -8.06
CA ASN A 374 -7.92 -28.08 -6.76
C ASN A 374 -8.37 -29.11 -5.72
N GLU A 375 -7.44 -29.57 -4.90
CA GLU A 375 -7.69 -30.51 -3.81
C GLU A 375 -8.54 -29.89 -2.69
N ARG A 376 -8.78 -28.56 -2.71
CA ARG A 376 -9.60 -27.81 -1.76
C ARG A 376 -11.00 -27.47 -2.26
N GLY A 377 -11.42 -27.95 -3.43
CA GLY A 377 -12.74 -27.62 -3.96
C GLY A 377 -13.87 -28.03 -3.00
N GLU A 378 -14.64 -27.09 -2.49
CA GLU A 378 -15.98 -27.38 -1.98
C GLU A 378 -16.84 -27.82 -3.19
N GLY A 379 -16.81 -29.13 -3.47
CA GLY A 379 -17.46 -29.77 -4.62
C GLY A 379 -17.25 -31.29 -4.59
N GLU A 380 -18.12 -32.05 -5.26
CA GLU A 380 -18.29 -33.51 -5.15
C GLU A 380 -17.04 -34.38 -5.40
N ILE A 381 -15.92 -33.81 -5.87
CA ILE A 381 -14.70 -34.54 -6.27
C ILE A 381 -13.46 -34.12 -5.44
N ALA A 382 -13.65 -33.55 -4.24
CA ALA A 382 -12.58 -33.18 -3.29
C ALA A 382 -11.82 -34.38 -2.67
N GLY A 383 -11.57 -35.44 -3.43
CA GLY A 383 -11.03 -36.69 -2.91
C GLY A 383 -10.26 -37.55 -3.91
N ALA A 384 -9.96 -37.05 -5.12
CA ALA A 384 -9.25 -37.83 -6.13
C ALA A 384 -7.73 -37.88 -5.92
N SER A 385 -7.06 -36.77 -5.55
CA SER A 385 -5.61 -36.77 -5.27
C SER A 385 -5.32 -36.90 -3.77
N GLY A 386 -5.68 -38.05 -3.22
CA GLY A 386 -5.37 -38.38 -1.85
C GLY A 386 -3.92 -38.87 -1.67
N SER A 387 -3.02 -38.11 -1.03
CA SER A 387 -1.78 -38.71 -0.48
C SER A 387 -0.89 -37.89 0.48
N VAL A 388 -1.06 -36.57 0.69
CA VAL A 388 -0.12 -35.80 1.55
C VAL A 388 -0.85 -35.09 2.71
N PRO A 389 -0.52 -35.39 3.99
CA PRO A 389 -1.04 -34.64 5.14
C PRO A 389 -0.55 -33.18 5.10
N ARG A 390 -1.45 -32.25 5.46
CA ARG A 390 -1.16 -30.81 5.45
C ARG A 390 -1.19 -30.23 6.86
N LEU A 391 -0.32 -29.26 7.11
CA LEU A 391 -0.29 -28.52 8.36
C LEU A 391 -1.43 -27.50 8.38
N LYS A 392 -2.15 -27.40 9.50
CA LYS A 392 -3.16 -26.37 9.76
C LYS A 392 -2.60 -25.23 10.60
N SER A 393 -1.85 -25.54 11.66
CA SER A 393 -1.29 -24.52 12.53
C SER A 393 -0.04 -24.99 13.27
N ILE A 394 0.81 -24.03 13.65
CA ILE A 394 1.91 -24.22 14.62
C ILE A 394 1.66 -23.26 15.79
N THR A 395 1.55 -23.78 17.00
CA THR A 395 1.44 -22.98 18.24
C THR A 395 2.74 -23.08 19.02
N VAL A 396 3.26 -21.93 19.46
CA VAL A 396 4.43 -21.82 20.35
C VAL A 396 3.96 -21.25 21.68
N GLU A 397 4.19 -21.97 22.77
CA GLU A 397 3.80 -21.57 24.13
C GLU A 397 5.00 -21.56 25.08
N GLY A 398 5.09 -20.55 25.94
CA GLY A 398 6.11 -20.45 26.96
C GLY A 398 6.66 -19.04 27.17
N PRO A 399 7.78 -18.88 27.89
CA PRO A 399 8.60 -19.97 28.47
C PRO A 399 7.95 -20.58 29.72
N PHE A 400 7.97 -21.92 29.85
CA PHE A 400 7.54 -22.63 31.08
C PHE A 400 8.64 -22.66 32.15
N GLU A 401 9.91 -22.79 31.72
CA GLU A 401 11.10 -22.73 32.58
C GLU A 401 11.97 -21.58 32.09
N ALA A 402 11.64 -20.37 32.53
CA ALA A 402 12.23 -19.15 31.99
C ALA A 402 13.66 -18.95 32.52
N GLY A 403 14.66 -19.08 31.64
CA GLY A 403 16.06 -18.70 31.90
C GLY A 403 16.32 -17.22 31.64
N GLU A 404 17.58 -16.79 31.58
CA GLU A 404 17.96 -15.38 31.41
C GLU A 404 17.41 -14.74 30.11
N PRO A 405 17.17 -13.41 30.09
CA PRO A 405 16.71 -12.67 28.91
C PRO A 405 17.62 -12.82 27.66
N GLY A 406 18.91 -13.12 27.86
CA GLY A 406 19.89 -13.29 26.79
C GLY A 406 20.25 -11.99 26.06
N GLU A 407 21.20 -12.05 25.12
CA GLU A 407 21.60 -10.92 24.27
C GLU A 407 20.90 -10.99 22.90
N THR A 408 19.62 -10.61 22.86
CA THR A 408 18.87 -10.54 21.59
C THR A 408 19.29 -9.31 20.76
N PRO A 409 19.03 -9.29 19.43
CA PRO A 409 19.24 -8.08 18.63
C PRO A 409 18.55 -6.84 19.21
N SER A 410 17.35 -7.02 19.76
CA SER A 410 16.60 -5.96 20.45
C SER A 410 17.37 -5.44 21.68
N ARG A 411 17.78 -6.33 22.59
CA ARG A 411 18.50 -5.94 23.81
C ARG A 411 19.85 -5.29 23.51
N ARG A 412 20.59 -5.77 22.52
CA ARG A 412 21.85 -5.14 22.07
C ARG A 412 21.64 -3.73 21.53
N SER A 413 20.55 -3.51 20.80
CA SER A 413 20.23 -2.18 20.26
C SER A 413 19.71 -1.24 21.35
N LEU A 414 18.92 -1.76 22.29
CA LEU A 414 18.29 -1.00 23.38
C LEU A 414 19.29 -0.60 24.47
N PHE A 415 20.06 -1.54 25.01
CA PHE A 415 20.96 -1.34 26.15
C PHE A 415 22.37 -0.97 25.70
N VAL A 416 22.55 0.26 25.22
CA VAL A 416 23.87 0.80 24.80
C VAL A 416 24.85 1.01 25.96
N CYS A 417 24.34 1.02 27.18
CA CYS A 417 25.12 0.98 28.41
C CYS A 417 24.44 0.03 29.39
N ARG A 418 25.22 -0.49 30.34
CA ARG A 418 24.71 -1.24 31.49
C ARG A 418 25.33 -0.70 32.77
N PRO A 419 24.52 -0.23 33.74
CA PRO A 419 25.04 0.29 34.99
C PRO A 419 25.65 -0.85 35.81
N GLN A 420 26.81 -0.61 36.43
CA GLN A 420 27.44 -1.55 37.37
C GLN A 420 27.00 -1.27 38.82
N ALA A 421 26.55 -0.04 39.09
CA ALA A 421 26.05 0.38 40.39
C ALA A 421 24.74 1.18 40.26
N ALA A 422 23.92 1.17 41.32
CA ALA A 422 22.64 1.87 41.36
C ALA A 422 22.74 3.38 41.06
N ALA A 423 23.86 4.02 41.43
CA ALA A 423 24.11 5.44 41.18
C ALA A 423 24.26 5.78 39.68
N GLU A 424 24.67 4.80 38.85
CA GLU A 424 24.88 4.98 37.41
C GLU A 424 23.60 4.76 36.60
N GLU A 425 22.59 4.12 37.20
CA GLU A 425 21.36 3.72 36.52
C GLU A 425 20.65 4.91 35.86
N SER A 426 20.48 6.02 36.57
CA SER A 426 19.75 7.17 36.04
C SER A 426 20.43 7.79 34.82
N ALA A 427 21.77 7.91 34.84
CA ALA A 427 22.53 8.47 33.71
C ALA A 427 22.52 7.52 32.50
N CYS A 428 22.63 6.20 32.74
CA CYS A 428 22.53 5.21 31.68
C CYS A 428 21.12 5.16 31.08
N ALA A 429 20.07 5.19 31.91
CA ALA A 429 18.68 5.24 31.45
C ALA A 429 18.42 6.48 30.59
N GLN A 430 18.89 7.65 31.02
CA GLN A 430 18.77 8.88 30.23
C GLN A 430 19.45 8.74 28.86
N THR A 431 20.67 8.19 28.82
CA THR A 431 21.40 7.94 27.57
C THR A 431 20.62 7.03 26.61
N ILE A 432 20.06 5.94 27.12
CA ILE A 432 19.22 5.00 26.36
C ILE A 432 17.97 5.71 25.82
N LEU A 433 17.23 6.41 26.68
CA LEU A 433 15.95 7.03 26.33
C LEU A 433 16.12 8.22 25.39
N THR A 434 17.19 9.02 25.53
CA THR A 434 17.51 10.09 24.56
C THR A 434 17.76 9.52 23.17
N ARG A 435 18.55 8.44 23.07
CA ARG A 435 18.82 7.78 21.78
C ARG A 435 17.54 7.21 21.16
N LEU A 436 16.72 6.52 21.95
CA LEU A 436 15.45 5.98 21.47
C LEU A 436 14.50 7.09 21.03
N ALA A 437 14.35 8.14 21.82
CA ALA A 437 13.45 9.26 21.52
C ALA A 437 13.85 9.95 20.22
N ARG A 438 15.16 10.16 19.97
CA ARG A 438 15.64 10.72 18.69
C ARG A 438 15.16 9.92 17.48
N HIS A 439 15.22 8.59 17.50
CA HIS A 439 14.73 7.78 16.38
C HIS A 439 13.21 7.67 16.35
N ALA A 440 12.59 7.40 17.50
CA ALA A 440 11.15 7.21 17.64
C ALA A 440 10.36 8.45 17.20
N PHE A 441 10.88 9.63 17.55
CA PHE A 441 10.31 10.92 17.21
C PHE A 441 10.98 11.54 15.97
N ARG A 442 11.71 10.74 15.19
CA ARG A 442 12.22 11.09 13.85
C ARG A 442 13.09 12.33 13.82
N GLY A 443 13.89 12.57 14.87
CA GLY A 443 14.78 13.73 14.99
C GLY A 443 14.12 14.99 15.54
N THR A 444 12.82 14.96 15.85
CA THR A 444 12.16 16.05 16.57
C THR A 444 12.70 16.14 18.00
N ASP A 445 12.90 17.36 18.49
CA ASP A 445 13.38 17.60 19.84
C ASP A 445 12.44 16.96 20.87
N ALA A 446 13.00 16.11 21.72
CA ALA A 446 12.28 15.33 22.70
C ALA A 446 12.20 16.02 24.06
N GLY A 447 12.64 17.28 24.22
CA GLY A 447 12.80 18.00 25.50
C GLY A 447 11.84 17.57 26.62
N ASP A 448 10.56 17.93 26.52
CA ASP A 448 9.55 17.61 27.53
C ASP A 448 9.16 16.12 27.56
N GLU A 449 9.21 15.44 26.42
CA GLU A 449 8.91 14.00 26.32
C GLU A 449 9.97 13.17 27.07
N LEU A 450 11.24 13.54 27.02
CA LEU A 450 12.32 12.84 27.71
C LEU A 450 12.10 12.86 29.23
N HIS A 451 11.61 13.97 29.79
CA HIS A 451 11.21 14.03 31.19
C HIS A 451 10.06 13.04 31.49
N SER A 452 9.07 12.93 30.62
CA SER A 452 7.96 11.96 30.76
C SER A 452 8.46 10.50 30.70
N LEU A 453 9.43 10.21 29.84
CA LEU A 453 10.05 8.89 29.72
C LEU A 453 10.88 8.54 30.97
N MET A 454 11.69 9.49 31.47
CA MET A 454 12.46 9.31 32.70
C MET A 454 11.58 9.15 33.93
N ALA A 455 10.47 9.89 34.03
CA ALA A 455 9.48 9.71 35.10
C ALA A 455 8.85 8.31 35.06
N SER A 456 8.54 7.80 33.87
CA SER A 456 8.02 6.43 33.68
C SER A 456 9.04 5.37 34.12
N TYR A 457 10.33 5.57 33.81
CA TYR A 457 11.41 4.73 34.30
C TYR A 457 11.47 4.72 35.84
N GLN A 458 11.44 5.90 36.47
CA GLN A 458 11.49 6.05 37.93
C GLN A 458 10.27 5.44 38.62
N GLU A 459 9.07 5.58 38.04
CA GLU A 459 7.83 4.96 38.56
C GLU A 459 7.96 3.44 38.64
N ALA A 460 8.50 2.81 37.60
CA ALA A 460 8.71 1.37 37.57
C ALA A 460 9.77 0.91 38.60
N ARG A 461 10.87 1.65 38.75
CA ARG A 461 11.87 1.39 39.80
C ARG A 461 11.27 1.54 41.20
N GLY A 462 10.43 2.55 41.42
CA GLY A 462 9.74 2.78 42.69
C GLY A 462 8.73 1.68 43.06
N ARG A 463 8.24 0.91 42.09
CA ARG A 463 7.38 -0.27 42.28
C ARG A 463 8.16 -1.57 42.51
N GLY A 464 9.49 -1.50 42.58
CA GLY A 464 10.36 -2.67 42.79
C GLY A 464 10.74 -3.42 41.52
N GLY A 465 10.46 -2.87 40.32
CA GLY A 465 10.98 -3.43 39.07
C GLY A 465 12.49 -3.21 38.94
N ASP A 466 13.20 -4.08 38.22
CA ASP A 466 14.64 -3.94 37.97
C ASP A 466 14.96 -2.82 36.96
N PHE A 467 16.25 -2.65 36.60
CA PHE A 467 16.67 -1.65 35.61
C PHE A 467 15.99 -1.87 34.25
N ASP A 468 15.92 -3.12 33.81
CA ASP A 468 15.36 -3.52 32.52
C ASP A 468 13.84 -3.29 32.50
N ASP A 469 13.13 -3.62 33.58
CA ASP A 469 11.71 -3.29 33.78
C ASP A 469 11.46 -1.78 33.72
N GLY A 470 12.37 -0.98 34.31
CA GLY A 470 12.34 0.47 34.22
C GLY A 470 12.39 0.97 32.78
N ILE A 471 13.36 0.49 32.00
CA ILE A 471 13.49 0.82 30.58
C ILE A 471 12.27 0.33 29.80
N GLY A 472 11.77 -0.87 30.09
CA GLY A 472 10.56 -1.42 29.47
C GLY A 472 9.33 -0.53 29.71
N TYR A 473 9.16 0.01 30.90
CA TYR A 473 8.04 0.91 31.20
C TYR A 473 8.16 2.25 30.46
N ALA A 474 9.38 2.79 30.33
CA ALA A 474 9.64 3.97 29.51
C ALA A 474 9.41 3.70 28.01
N VAL A 475 9.83 2.55 27.48
CA VAL A 475 9.53 2.14 26.09
C VAL A 475 8.02 2.04 25.85
N ARG A 476 7.27 1.50 26.83
CA ARG A 476 5.80 1.46 26.75
C ARG A 476 5.21 2.86 26.61
N ARG A 477 5.71 3.84 27.36
CA ARG A 477 5.28 5.26 27.25
C ARG A 477 5.65 5.86 25.89
N LEU A 478 6.86 5.60 25.42
CA LEU A 478 7.36 6.08 24.13
C LEU A 478 6.47 5.60 22.97
N LEU A 479 6.10 4.33 22.95
CA LEU A 479 5.29 3.73 21.86
C LEU A 479 3.83 4.21 21.80
N VAL A 480 3.36 4.95 22.81
CA VAL A 480 2.03 5.58 22.82
C VAL A 480 2.09 7.11 22.88
N SER A 481 3.28 7.69 22.80
CA SER A 481 3.44 9.14 22.71
C SER A 481 2.84 9.66 21.40
N PRO A 482 2.18 10.83 21.40
CA PRO A 482 1.79 11.51 20.18
C PRO A 482 2.96 11.71 19.20
N HIS A 483 4.17 11.99 19.73
CA HIS A 483 5.38 12.14 18.94
C HIS A 483 5.84 10.86 18.26
N PHE A 484 5.42 9.69 18.73
CA PHE A 484 5.64 8.41 18.04
C PHE A 484 4.50 8.09 17.08
N LEU A 485 3.25 8.18 17.56
CA LEU A 485 2.05 7.78 16.83
C LEU A 485 1.69 8.71 15.67
N PHE A 486 2.11 9.98 15.70
CA PHE A 486 1.78 10.95 14.67
C PHE A 486 3.02 11.55 14.03
N ARG A 487 2.97 11.68 12.71
CA ARG A 487 3.95 12.43 11.93
C ARG A 487 3.57 13.90 12.00
N MET A 488 4.19 14.58 12.95
CA MET A 488 4.00 16.02 13.17
C MET A 488 5.03 16.78 12.36
N GLU A 489 4.56 17.83 11.68
CA GLU A 489 5.38 18.85 11.06
C GLU A 489 5.24 20.06 11.96
N THR A 490 6.35 20.55 12.50
CA THR A 490 6.30 21.55 13.55
C THR A 490 6.02 22.92 12.93
N ASP A 491 4.90 23.52 13.35
CA ASP A 491 4.62 24.93 13.13
C ASP A 491 5.55 25.76 14.03
N GLY A 492 6.82 25.84 13.65
CA GLY A 492 7.73 26.78 14.32
C GLY A 492 7.16 28.18 14.18
N GLN A 493 6.72 28.79 15.29
CA GLN A 493 6.56 30.24 15.51
C GLN A 493 5.71 31.12 14.56
N TYR A 494 4.94 30.62 13.58
CA TYR A 494 4.27 31.51 12.62
C TYR A 494 2.76 31.27 12.52
N ALA A 495 1.99 32.30 12.84
CA ALA A 495 0.52 32.32 12.95
C ALA A 495 -0.22 32.50 11.60
N ASP A 496 0.45 32.24 10.48
CA ASP A 496 -0.04 32.46 9.13
C ASP A 496 -0.20 31.10 8.41
N SER A 497 -1.31 30.90 7.71
CA SER A 497 -1.64 29.73 6.91
C SER A 497 -0.92 29.64 5.57
N SER A 498 0.10 30.47 5.33
CA SER A 498 0.85 30.51 4.06
C SER A 498 1.67 29.23 3.83
N PRO A 499 1.76 28.76 2.57
CA PRO A 499 2.61 27.62 2.21
C PRO A 499 4.07 27.83 2.62
N ARG A 500 4.68 26.80 3.21
CA ARG A 500 6.11 26.81 3.57
C ARG A 500 6.83 25.56 3.06
N PRO A 501 8.14 25.65 2.78
CA PRO A 501 8.95 24.46 2.59
C PRO A 501 9.02 23.64 3.88
N VAL A 502 9.05 22.31 3.72
CA VAL A 502 9.37 21.41 4.82
C VAL A 502 10.84 21.51 5.20
N ASN A 503 11.16 21.42 6.49
CA ASN A 503 12.54 21.38 6.94
C ASN A 503 13.18 20.01 6.67
N ALA A 504 14.50 19.91 6.83
CA ALA A 504 15.23 18.68 6.51
C ALA A 504 14.78 17.45 7.34
N ILE A 505 14.37 17.65 8.59
CA ILE A 505 13.87 16.58 9.49
C ILE A 505 12.49 16.10 9.03
N GLU A 506 11.59 17.04 8.70
CA GLU A 506 10.28 16.75 8.12
C GLU A 506 10.42 16.02 6.78
N LEU A 507 11.36 16.44 5.94
CA LEU A 507 11.66 15.79 4.67
C LEU A 507 12.20 14.36 4.85
N ALA A 508 13.13 14.14 5.79
CA ALA A 508 13.61 12.80 6.13
C ALA A 508 12.47 11.88 6.60
N SER A 509 11.56 12.40 7.43
CA SER A 509 10.35 11.69 7.83
C SER A 509 9.45 11.39 6.61
N ARG A 510 9.21 12.35 5.72
CA ARG A 510 8.42 12.14 4.50
C ARG A 510 9.04 11.07 3.59
N LEU A 511 10.35 11.13 3.35
CA LEU A 511 11.08 10.16 2.51
C LEU A 511 11.04 8.74 3.08
N SER A 512 11.30 8.59 4.38
CA SER A 512 11.31 7.28 5.06
C SER A 512 9.94 6.62 5.05
N PHE A 513 8.86 7.35 5.35
CA PHE A 513 7.52 6.77 5.30
C PHE A 513 7.02 6.51 3.87
N TYR A 514 7.45 7.33 2.90
CA TYR A 514 7.12 7.08 1.51
C TYR A 514 7.79 5.80 0.97
N LEU A 515 9.11 5.65 1.15
CA LEU A 515 9.87 4.54 0.57
C LEU A 515 9.88 3.26 1.41
N TRP A 516 9.89 3.39 2.74
CA TRP A 516 10.04 2.27 3.67
C TRP A 516 8.82 2.05 4.57
N SER A 517 7.84 2.95 4.55
CA SER A 517 6.68 2.93 5.47
C SER A 517 7.11 2.71 6.92
N SER A 518 8.17 3.41 7.33
CA SER A 518 8.83 3.25 8.64
C SER A 518 9.60 4.52 8.99
N ILE A 519 10.15 4.56 10.20
CA ILE A 519 10.99 5.65 10.69
C ILE A 519 12.30 5.79 9.88
N PRO A 520 12.88 7.00 9.80
CA PRO A 520 14.17 7.21 9.15
C PRO A 520 15.29 6.50 9.91
N ASP A 521 16.28 6.00 9.16
CA ASP A 521 17.47 5.40 9.73
C ASP A 521 18.49 6.45 10.18
N GLU A 522 19.56 6.02 10.83
CA GLU A 522 20.61 6.91 11.32
C GLU A 522 21.22 7.76 10.20
N ALA A 523 21.49 7.15 9.04
CA ALA A 523 22.09 7.85 7.92
C ALA A 523 21.21 8.99 7.39
N LEU A 524 19.90 8.77 7.29
CA LEU A 524 18.96 9.80 6.83
C LEU A 524 18.74 10.89 7.89
N LEU A 525 18.62 10.53 9.17
CA LEU A 525 18.50 11.50 10.26
C LEU A 525 19.75 12.37 10.38
N ALA A 526 20.94 11.76 10.38
CA ALA A 526 22.19 12.51 10.44
C ALA A 526 22.36 13.44 9.21
N ALA A 527 21.96 12.99 8.02
CA ALA A 527 21.96 13.84 6.83
C ALA A 527 21.01 15.05 6.99
N ALA A 528 19.82 14.84 7.55
CA ALA A 528 18.86 15.90 7.82
C ALA A 528 19.40 16.92 8.84
N GLU A 529 19.90 16.45 9.98
CA GLU A 529 20.47 17.27 11.06
C GLU A 529 21.67 18.09 10.59
N GLN A 530 22.45 17.57 9.64
CA GLN A 530 23.63 18.23 9.09
C GLN A 530 23.31 19.11 7.86
N GLY A 531 22.03 19.31 7.54
CA GLY A 531 21.60 20.14 6.40
C GLY A 531 21.95 19.55 5.02
N ARG A 532 22.17 18.23 4.93
CA ARG A 532 22.53 17.52 3.69
C ARG A 532 21.33 16.93 2.96
N LEU A 533 20.17 17.58 3.05
CA LEU A 533 18.93 17.26 2.32
C LEU A 533 18.33 18.52 1.66
N GLN A 534 19.19 19.46 1.25
CA GLN A 534 18.77 20.77 0.75
C GLN A 534 18.79 20.87 -0.79
N SER A 535 19.57 20.02 -1.47
CA SER A 535 19.62 20.00 -2.93
C SER A 535 19.02 18.72 -3.52
N ALA A 536 18.55 18.81 -4.77
CA ALA A 536 18.01 17.66 -5.50
C ALA A 536 19.01 16.49 -5.56
N GLN A 537 20.31 16.78 -5.78
CA GLN A 537 21.36 15.77 -5.82
C GLN A 537 21.55 15.05 -4.47
N GLN A 538 21.47 15.80 -3.36
CA GLN A 538 21.56 15.22 -2.01
C GLN A 538 20.38 14.32 -1.69
N ILE A 539 19.16 14.77 -2.06
CA ILE A 539 17.94 14.00 -1.89
C ILE A 539 18.00 12.73 -2.75
N GLU A 540 18.38 12.85 -4.02
CA GLU A 540 18.52 11.72 -4.95
C GLU A 540 19.51 10.67 -4.43
N ALA A 541 20.66 11.11 -3.90
CA ALA A 541 21.65 10.19 -3.31
C ALA A 541 21.06 9.37 -2.16
N GLN A 542 20.27 9.99 -1.28
CA GLN A 542 19.59 9.28 -0.19
C GLN A 542 18.47 8.37 -0.72
N VAL A 543 17.67 8.83 -1.68
CA VAL A 543 16.61 8.02 -2.30
C VAL A 543 17.19 6.76 -2.95
N ARG A 544 18.28 6.88 -3.74
CA ARG A 544 18.93 5.72 -4.37
C ARG A 544 19.47 4.72 -3.33
N ARG A 545 20.09 5.21 -2.26
CA ARG A 545 20.52 4.37 -1.13
C ARG A 545 19.33 3.65 -0.50
N MET A 546 18.24 4.37 -0.27
CA MET A 546 17.04 3.81 0.38
C MET A 546 16.33 2.77 -0.50
N LEU A 547 16.29 2.98 -1.82
CA LEU A 547 15.74 2.02 -2.79
C LEU A 547 16.59 0.74 -2.89
N ALA A 548 17.91 0.85 -2.69
CA ALA A 548 18.80 -0.32 -2.63
C ALA A 548 18.58 -1.17 -1.36
N ASP A 549 18.08 -0.56 -0.28
CA ASP A 549 17.82 -1.27 0.97
C ASP A 549 16.65 -2.28 0.84
N PRO A 550 16.73 -3.46 1.49
CA PRO A 550 15.61 -4.40 1.53
C PRO A 550 14.28 -3.80 2.04
N LYS A 551 14.32 -2.77 2.89
CA LYS A 551 13.12 -2.06 3.37
C LYS A 551 12.30 -1.42 2.25
N ALA A 552 12.90 -1.12 1.08
CA ALA A 552 12.17 -0.58 -0.07
C ALA A 552 11.09 -1.53 -0.62
N TRP A 553 11.13 -2.81 -0.25
CA TRP A 553 10.03 -3.74 -0.51
C TRP A 553 8.69 -3.24 0.05
N ALA A 554 8.71 -2.40 1.09
CA ALA A 554 7.52 -1.75 1.62
C ALA A 554 6.79 -0.88 0.58
N LEU A 555 7.50 -0.24 -0.36
CA LEU A 555 6.87 0.50 -1.44
C LEU A 555 6.04 -0.43 -2.34
N THR A 556 6.52 -1.63 -2.60
CA THR A 556 5.77 -2.66 -3.34
C THR A 556 4.55 -3.14 -2.56
N THR A 557 4.71 -3.50 -1.28
CA THR A 557 3.61 -4.10 -0.50
C THR A 557 2.60 -3.09 0.04
N ASN A 558 2.97 -1.82 0.21
CA ASN A 558 2.10 -0.79 0.75
C ASN A 558 1.61 0.20 -0.30
N PHE A 559 2.40 0.54 -1.32
CA PHE A 559 1.93 1.41 -2.40
C PHE A 559 1.35 0.59 -3.55
N ALA A 560 2.15 -0.23 -4.23
CA ALA A 560 1.70 -0.92 -5.45
C ALA A 560 0.55 -1.90 -5.18
N SER A 561 0.62 -2.65 -4.09
CA SER A 561 -0.44 -3.60 -3.72
C SER A 561 -1.78 -2.92 -3.38
N GLN A 562 -1.75 -1.68 -2.87
CA GLN A 562 -2.97 -0.89 -2.60
C GLN A 562 -3.48 -0.21 -3.87
N TRP A 563 -2.57 0.38 -4.65
CA TRP A 563 -2.87 0.95 -5.96
C TRP A 563 -3.55 -0.06 -6.90
N LEU A 564 -3.06 -1.30 -6.92
CA LEU A 564 -3.59 -2.37 -7.76
C LEU A 564 -4.68 -3.21 -7.07
N ASP A 565 -5.05 -2.87 -5.83
CA ASP A 565 -6.04 -3.58 -5.00
C ASP A 565 -5.79 -5.09 -4.83
N LEU A 566 -4.51 -5.50 -4.75
CA LEU A 566 -4.12 -6.91 -4.61
C LEU A 566 -4.65 -7.55 -3.32
N ARG A 567 -4.99 -6.75 -2.30
CA ARG A 567 -5.63 -7.23 -1.08
C ARG A 567 -6.99 -7.90 -1.34
N SER A 568 -7.71 -7.50 -2.38
CA SER A 568 -9.01 -8.09 -2.72
C SER A 568 -8.87 -9.53 -3.21
N LEU A 569 -7.68 -9.90 -3.69
CA LEU A 569 -7.38 -11.27 -4.09
C LEU A 569 -7.54 -12.25 -2.93
N ALA A 570 -7.25 -11.81 -1.70
CA ALA A 570 -7.51 -12.55 -0.47
C ALA A 570 -8.93 -13.10 -0.47
N PHE A 571 -9.93 -12.27 -0.77
CA PHE A 571 -11.35 -12.60 -0.69
C PHE A 571 -11.95 -13.22 -1.96
N TYR A 572 -11.19 -13.25 -3.07
CA TYR A 572 -11.69 -13.82 -4.32
C TYR A 572 -11.85 -15.35 -4.20
N ARG A 573 -13.08 -15.83 -4.40
CA ARG A 573 -13.45 -17.26 -4.34
C ARG A 573 -14.22 -17.61 -5.62
N PRO A 574 -13.57 -18.18 -6.64
CA PRO A 574 -14.29 -18.59 -7.84
C PRO A 574 -15.22 -19.76 -7.55
N THR A 575 -16.30 -19.88 -8.32
CA THR A 575 -17.25 -20.99 -8.24
C THR A 575 -16.89 -22.10 -9.23
N ALA A 576 -17.53 -23.27 -9.11
CA ALA A 576 -17.30 -24.36 -10.04
C ALA A 576 -17.75 -23.96 -11.47
N PRO A 577 -17.00 -24.35 -12.53
CA PRO A 577 -15.84 -25.23 -12.50
C PRO A 577 -14.49 -24.52 -12.29
N LEU A 578 -14.44 -23.19 -12.28
CA LEU A 578 -13.19 -22.42 -12.13
C LEU A 578 -12.47 -22.69 -10.81
N SER A 579 -13.25 -22.92 -9.75
CA SER A 579 -12.72 -23.34 -8.45
C SER A 579 -11.82 -24.57 -8.56
N PHE A 580 -12.05 -25.50 -9.49
CA PHE A 580 -11.21 -26.69 -9.68
C PHE A 580 -9.79 -26.38 -10.15
N HIS A 581 -9.50 -25.17 -10.59
CA HIS A 581 -8.17 -24.76 -11.06
C HIS A 581 -7.56 -23.64 -10.24
N TYR A 582 -8.28 -23.17 -9.21
CA TYR A 582 -7.89 -22.03 -8.38
C TYR A 582 -7.74 -22.44 -6.92
N ASP A 583 -6.49 -22.61 -6.50
CA ASP A 583 -6.11 -22.91 -5.13
C ASP A 583 -5.34 -21.73 -4.49
N GLU A 584 -5.07 -21.81 -3.20
CA GLU A 584 -4.33 -20.76 -2.49
C GLU A 584 -2.86 -20.66 -2.88
N SER A 585 -2.25 -21.71 -3.41
CA SER A 585 -0.88 -21.64 -3.90
C SER A 585 -0.82 -20.78 -5.17
N LEU A 586 -1.83 -20.90 -6.04
CA LEU A 586 -1.99 -20.08 -7.23
C LEU A 586 -2.30 -18.63 -6.85
N ARG A 587 -3.25 -18.41 -5.93
CA ARG A 587 -3.60 -17.07 -5.43
C ARG A 587 -2.37 -16.32 -4.93
N ASP A 588 -1.54 -16.96 -4.11
CA ASP A 588 -0.41 -16.28 -3.53
C ASP A 588 0.74 -16.14 -4.53
N ALA A 589 0.84 -17.05 -5.51
CA ALA A 589 1.73 -16.86 -6.64
C ALA A 589 1.30 -15.67 -7.52
N PHE A 590 0.00 -15.45 -7.77
CA PHE A 590 -0.52 -14.26 -8.46
C PHE A 590 -0.12 -12.95 -7.78
N GLN A 591 -0.30 -12.89 -6.46
CA GLN A 591 0.09 -11.70 -5.70
C GLN A 591 1.60 -11.49 -5.79
N ALA A 592 2.39 -12.53 -5.53
CA ALA A 592 3.85 -12.45 -5.53
C ALA A 592 4.46 -12.19 -6.93
N GLU A 593 3.84 -12.66 -8.01
CA GLU A 593 4.20 -12.30 -9.39
C GLU A 593 4.11 -10.78 -9.57
N THR A 594 2.98 -10.19 -9.18
CA THR A 594 2.72 -8.76 -9.37
C THR A 594 3.63 -7.89 -8.51
N GLU A 595 3.83 -8.28 -7.24
CA GLU A 595 4.74 -7.59 -6.33
C GLU A 595 6.19 -7.65 -6.85
N ARG A 596 6.69 -8.83 -7.24
CA ARG A 596 8.07 -8.98 -7.77
C ARG A 596 8.27 -8.24 -9.08
N PHE A 597 7.26 -8.23 -9.95
CA PHE A 597 7.29 -7.51 -11.20
C PHE A 597 7.43 -5.99 -10.99
N PHE A 598 6.62 -5.42 -10.09
CA PHE A 598 6.72 -4.01 -9.74
C PHE A 598 8.05 -3.68 -9.06
N ASP A 599 8.48 -4.49 -8.09
CA ASP A 599 9.76 -4.32 -7.39
C ASP A 599 10.95 -4.39 -8.36
N HIS A 600 10.90 -5.27 -9.36
CA HIS A 600 11.93 -5.35 -10.39
C HIS A 600 12.03 -4.07 -11.21
N ILE A 601 10.90 -3.51 -11.66
CA ILE A 601 10.86 -2.26 -12.41
C ILE A 601 11.46 -1.12 -11.57
N LEU A 602 11.06 -1.02 -10.31
CA LEU A 602 11.54 -0.01 -9.38
C LEU A 602 13.04 -0.14 -9.10
N ARG A 603 13.50 -1.34 -8.70
CA ARG A 603 14.90 -1.56 -8.27
C ARG A 603 15.91 -1.46 -9.40
N ASN A 604 15.49 -1.77 -10.62
CA ASN A 604 16.37 -1.77 -11.78
C ASN A 604 16.19 -0.53 -12.66
N ASP A 605 15.51 0.51 -12.14
CA ASP A 605 15.27 1.79 -12.83
C ASP A 605 14.72 1.57 -14.25
N ARG A 606 13.77 0.65 -14.38
CA ARG A 606 13.21 0.27 -15.68
C ARG A 606 12.22 1.34 -16.15
N PRO A 607 12.06 1.52 -17.47
CA PRO A 607 11.05 2.43 -18.01
C PRO A 607 9.66 2.07 -17.47
N VAL A 608 8.92 3.07 -16.99
CA VAL A 608 7.55 2.87 -16.43
C VAL A 608 6.60 2.23 -17.44
N GLN A 609 6.85 2.39 -18.74
CA GLN A 609 6.07 1.76 -19.82
C GLN A 609 6.17 0.22 -19.79
N GLU A 610 7.23 -0.35 -19.20
CA GLU A 610 7.34 -1.80 -19.02
C GLU A 610 6.22 -2.36 -18.14
N LEU A 611 5.59 -1.54 -17.28
CA LEU A 611 4.37 -1.95 -16.55
C LEU A 611 3.26 -2.44 -17.48
N LEU A 612 3.22 -1.99 -18.74
CA LEU A 612 2.23 -2.40 -19.73
C LEU A 612 2.81 -3.24 -20.87
N THR A 613 4.10 -3.11 -21.15
CA THR A 613 4.72 -3.63 -22.38
C THR A 613 5.78 -4.70 -22.14
N ALA A 614 6.08 -5.06 -20.89
CA ALA A 614 7.10 -6.05 -20.57
C ALA A 614 6.82 -7.41 -21.25
N GLY A 615 7.80 -7.90 -22.00
CA GLY A 615 7.84 -9.25 -22.57
C GLY A 615 8.41 -10.30 -21.61
N TYR A 616 8.33 -10.08 -20.31
CA TYR A 616 8.78 -11.01 -19.27
C TYR A 616 7.81 -10.96 -18.08
N SER A 617 7.80 -12.01 -17.26
CA SER A 617 7.11 -12.01 -15.97
C SER A 617 7.92 -12.79 -14.90
N PHE A 618 7.43 -12.82 -13.66
CA PHE A 618 8.00 -13.60 -12.58
C PHE A 618 7.18 -14.85 -12.34
N LEU A 619 7.69 -16.00 -12.80
CA LEU A 619 6.95 -17.25 -12.83
C LEU A 619 7.64 -18.31 -11.98
N ASN A 620 6.84 -19.20 -11.41
CA ASN A 620 7.27 -20.50 -10.90
C ASN A 620 6.51 -21.59 -11.67
N LYS A 621 6.80 -22.86 -11.39
CA LYS A 621 6.13 -23.97 -12.08
C LYS A 621 4.60 -23.86 -12.01
N ARG A 622 4.02 -23.54 -10.84
CA ARG A 622 2.56 -23.46 -10.67
C ARG A 622 1.91 -22.38 -11.54
N LEU A 623 2.51 -21.19 -11.64
CA LEU A 623 2.03 -20.12 -12.52
C LEU A 623 2.27 -20.42 -13.98
N ALA A 624 3.43 -20.96 -14.31
CA ALA A 624 3.76 -21.30 -15.69
C ALA A 624 2.80 -22.35 -16.25
N ASP A 625 2.50 -23.40 -15.47
CA ASP A 625 1.48 -24.40 -15.82
C ASP A 625 0.10 -23.76 -15.98
N HIS A 626 -0.29 -22.85 -15.08
CA HIS A 626 -1.56 -22.11 -15.15
C HIS A 626 -1.66 -21.21 -16.39
N TYR A 627 -0.55 -20.60 -16.78
CA TYR A 627 -0.46 -19.69 -17.92
C TYR A 627 -0.18 -20.39 -19.25
N GLY A 628 0.15 -21.69 -19.24
CA GLY A 628 0.54 -22.44 -20.43
C GLY A 628 1.94 -22.09 -20.95
N ILE A 629 2.86 -21.68 -20.08
CA ILE A 629 4.23 -21.28 -20.42
C ILE A 629 5.18 -22.48 -20.20
N PRO A 630 5.73 -23.08 -21.27
CA PRO A 630 6.57 -24.27 -21.13
C PRO A 630 7.97 -23.96 -20.58
N GLY A 631 8.66 -24.98 -20.07
CA GLY A 631 10.07 -24.90 -19.70
C GLY A 631 10.39 -24.41 -18.28
N VAL A 632 9.38 -23.99 -17.50
CA VAL A 632 9.56 -23.54 -16.11
C VAL A 632 9.34 -24.70 -15.15
N GLN A 633 10.39 -25.13 -14.46
CA GLN A 633 10.35 -26.27 -13.53
C GLN A 633 10.71 -25.92 -12.07
N HIS A 634 11.10 -24.67 -11.80
CA HIS A 634 11.50 -24.22 -10.46
C HIS A 634 10.29 -23.85 -9.59
N ALA A 635 10.43 -24.04 -8.28
CA ALA A 635 9.36 -23.79 -7.30
C ALA A 635 9.26 -22.31 -6.90
N ASP A 636 10.38 -21.60 -6.93
CA ASP A 636 10.49 -20.17 -6.64
C ASP A 636 10.16 -19.31 -7.87
N LEU A 637 9.70 -18.08 -7.62
CA LEU A 637 9.38 -17.11 -8.68
C LEU A 637 10.67 -16.49 -9.23
N ARG A 638 10.92 -16.68 -10.52
CA ARG A 638 12.06 -16.10 -11.23
C ARG A 638 11.59 -15.34 -12.44
N ARG A 639 12.39 -14.36 -12.87
CA ARG A 639 12.18 -13.66 -14.15
C ARG A 639 12.26 -14.69 -15.29
N VAL A 640 11.22 -14.77 -16.08
CA VAL A 640 11.10 -15.62 -17.27
C VAL A 640 10.69 -14.73 -18.44
N ASP A 641 11.47 -14.77 -19.52
CA ASP A 641 11.08 -14.11 -20.76
C ASP A 641 9.90 -14.85 -21.39
N LEU A 642 8.86 -14.10 -21.74
CA LEU A 642 7.65 -14.65 -22.33
C LEU A 642 7.91 -14.98 -23.81
N PRO A 643 7.30 -16.04 -24.36
CA PRO A 643 7.32 -16.29 -25.80
C PRO A 643 6.86 -15.06 -26.59
N ALA A 644 7.44 -14.80 -27.76
CA ALA A 644 7.12 -13.60 -28.55
C ALA A 644 5.62 -13.50 -28.93
N GLN A 645 4.95 -14.63 -29.04
CA GLN A 645 3.52 -14.78 -29.32
C GLN A 645 2.66 -14.94 -28.07
N SER A 646 3.23 -14.75 -26.88
CA SER A 646 2.51 -14.83 -25.62
C SER A 646 1.37 -13.80 -25.62
N PRO A 647 0.13 -14.18 -25.26
CA PRO A 647 -0.95 -13.22 -25.08
C PRO A 647 -0.78 -12.36 -23.82
N ARG A 648 0.23 -12.67 -22.99
CA ARG A 648 0.54 -11.96 -21.75
C ARG A 648 1.69 -10.99 -21.96
N GLY A 649 1.58 -9.82 -21.34
CA GLY A 649 2.62 -8.83 -21.21
C GLY A 649 2.21 -7.75 -20.20
N GLY A 650 3.18 -7.27 -19.43
CA GLY A 650 2.95 -6.31 -18.34
C GLY A 650 1.85 -6.74 -17.34
N LEU A 651 1.37 -5.75 -16.58
CA LEU A 651 0.35 -5.92 -15.54
C LEU A 651 -0.96 -6.51 -16.10
N LEU A 652 -1.38 -6.10 -17.30
CA LEU A 652 -2.65 -6.54 -17.87
C LEU A 652 -2.70 -8.06 -18.17
N GLY A 653 -1.54 -8.72 -18.25
CA GLY A 653 -1.42 -10.17 -18.40
C GLY A 653 -1.43 -10.97 -17.09
N HIS A 654 -1.40 -10.31 -15.93
CA HIS A 654 -1.28 -10.98 -14.63
C HIS A 654 -2.61 -11.55 -14.14
N GLY A 655 -2.59 -12.79 -13.65
CA GLY A 655 -3.76 -13.48 -13.11
C GLY A 655 -4.36 -12.82 -11.87
N SER A 656 -3.55 -12.12 -11.07
CA SER A 656 -4.02 -11.33 -9.91
C SER A 656 -5.07 -10.29 -10.32
N LEU A 657 -4.74 -9.49 -11.34
CA LEU A 657 -5.56 -8.39 -11.81
C LEU A 657 -6.77 -8.90 -12.59
N LEU A 658 -6.57 -9.92 -13.42
CA LEU A 658 -7.64 -10.57 -14.16
C LEU A 658 -8.69 -11.20 -13.23
N ALA A 659 -8.27 -11.75 -12.09
CA ALA A 659 -9.15 -12.34 -11.09
C ALA A 659 -9.95 -11.29 -10.30
N ILE A 660 -9.29 -10.29 -9.71
CA ILE A 660 -9.99 -9.27 -8.88
C ILE A 660 -10.91 -8.35 -9.71
N THR A 661 -10.72 -8.31 -11.02
CA THR A 661 -11.59 -7.57 -11.97
C THR A 661 -12.64 -8.46 -12.63
N SER A 662 -12.91 -9.65 -12.09
CA SER A 662 -13.94 -10.58 -12.56
C SER A 662 -14.92 -10.93 -11.43
N HIS A 663 -16.07 -11.51 -11.79
CA HIS A 663 -16.94 -12.15 -10.81
C HIS A 663 -16.40 -13.53 -10.43
N ALA A 664 -16.98 -14.15 -9.40
CA ALA A 664 -16.60 -15.48 -8.95
C ALA A 664 -16.97 -16.59 -9.97
N ASP A 665 -18.03 -16.37 -10.74
CA ASP A 665 -18.61 -17.32 -11.69
C ASP A 665 -18.27 -17.01 -13.15
N ARG A 666 -17.85 -15.78 -13.46
CA ARG A 666 -17.67 -15.32 -14.85
C ARG A 666 -16.73 -14.12 -14.98
N THR A 667 -16.26 -13.87 -16.21
CA THR A 667 -15.53 -12.65 -16.59
C THR A 667 -16.42 -11.40 -16.48
N SER A 668 -15.78 -10.22 -16.45
CA SER A 668 -16.51 -8.94 -16.49
C SER A 668 -15.71 -7.88 -17.25
N PRO A 669 -16.00 -7.65 -18.55
CA PRO A 669 -15.46 -6.53 -19.31
C PRO A 669 -15.71 -5.18 -18.62
N VAL A 670 -16.86 -5.04 -17.95
CA VAL A 670 -17.24 -3.81 -17.27
C VAL A 670 -16.31 -3.53 -16.09
N LEU A 671 -16.05 -4.51 -15.23
CA LEU A 671 -15.14 -4.35 -14.09
C LEU A 671 -13.69 -4.17 -14.55
N ARG A 672 -13.25 -4.91 -15.57
CA ARG A 672 -11.92 -4.76 -16.19
C ARG A 672 -11.70 -3.38 -16.78
N GLY A 673 -12.65 -2.91 -17.60
CA GLY A 673 -12.61 -1.58 -18.19
C GLY A 673 -12.63 -0.48 -17.14
N LYS A 674 -13.50 -0.59 -16.13
CA LYS A 674 -13.54 0.34 -15.00
C LYS A 674 -12.20 0.41 -14.29
N TRP A 675 -11.57 -0.73 -14.01
CA TRP A 675 -10.27 -0.79 -13.35
C TRP A 675 -9.18 -0.13 -14.19
N ILE A 676 -9.14 -0.36 -15.52
CA ILE A 676 -8.17 0.30 -16.41
C ILE A 676 -8.37 1.83 -16.38
N LEU A 677 -9.61 2.29 -16.53
CA LEU A 677 -9.91 3.73 -16.53
C LEU A 677 -9.56 4.40 -15.20
N ALA A 678 -9.89 3.75 -14.07
CA ALA A 678 -9.65 4.29 -12.74
C ALA A 678 -8.17 4.20 -12.31
N ASN A 679 -7.56 3.02 -12.42
CA ASN A 679 -6.25 2.73 -11.83
C ASN A 679 -5.08 3.07 -12.77
N LEU A 680 -5.27 3.04 -14.09
CA LEU A 680 -4.21 3.33 -15.06
C LEU A 680 -4.35 4.70 -15.73
N LEU A 681 -5.57 5.07 -16.14
CA LEU A 681 -5.80 6.32 -16.88
C LEU A 681 -6.20 7.51 -16.00
N GLY A 682 -6.49 7.30 -14.72
CA GLY A 682 -6.88 8.37 -13.78
C GLY A 682 -8.23 9.02 -14.12
N THR A 683 -9.13 8.29 -14.81
CA THR A 683 -10.44 8.77 -15.26
C THR A 683 -11.56 7.81 -14.85
N PRO A 684 -11.82 7.67 -13.54
CA PRO A 684 -12.84 6.74 -13.06
C PRO A 684 -14.21 7.07 -13.67
N PRO A 685 -14.96 6.07 -14.15
CA PRO A 685 -16.32 6.30 -14.64
C PRO A 685 -17.24 6.75 -13.48
N PRO A 686 -18.31 7.51 -13.77
CA PRO A 686 -19.27 7.91 -12.75
C PRO A 686 -19.96 6.68 -12.14
N PRO A 687 -20.55 6.81 -10.93
CA PRO A 687 -21.31 5.73 -10.34
C PRO A 687 -22.46 5.31 -11.26
N PRO A 688 -22.85 4.02 -11.26
CA PRO A 688 -23.96 3.55 -12.06
C PRO A 688 -25.26 4.24 -11.63
N PRO A 689 -26.21 4.49 -12.56
CA PRO A 689 -27.53 5.01 -12.22
C PRO A 689 -28.25 4.11 -11.18
N PRO A 690 -29.16 4.67 -10.37
CA PRO A 690 -30.06 3.85 -9.55
C PRO A 690 -30.92 2.96 -10.46
N ASP A 691 -31.22 1.74 -10.00
CA ASP A 691 -32.09 0.75 -10.66
C ASP A 691 -31.63 0.25 -12.04
N VAL A 692 -30.32 0.02 -12.21
CA VAL A 692 -29.80 -0.64 -13.43
C VAL A 692 -30.25 -2.12 -13.43
N PRO A 693 -31.02 -2.57 -14.43
CA PRO A 693 -31.41 -3.98 -14.54
C PRO A 693 -30.19 -4.87 -14.84
N ASP A 694 -30.23 -6.12 -14.38
CA ASP A 694 -29.23 -7.12 -14.74
C ASP A 694 -29.18 -7.31 -16.27
N LEU A 695 -28.01 -7.67 -16.78
CA LEU A 695 -27.86 -8.05 -18.19
C LEU A 695 -28.80 -9.23 -18.48
N GLU A 696 -29.71 -9.05 -19.45
CA GLU A 696 -30.66 -10.09 -19.82
C GLU A 696 -29.92 -11.35 -20.30
N GLY A 697 -30.07 -12.44 -19.54
CA GLY A 697 -29.60 -13.76 -19.94
C GLY A 697 -30.33 -14.27 -21.18
N GLY A 698 -29.72 -15.22 -21.90
CA GLY A 698 -30.37 -15.90 -23.01
C GLY A 698 -31.64 -16.65 -22.58
N LYS A 699 -32.66 -16.73 -23.46
CA LYS A 699 -33.85 -17.55 -23.21
C LYS A 699 -33.48 -19.03 -23.22
N PRO A 700 -34.00 -19.86 -22.30
CA PRO A 700 -33.80 -21.31 -22.34
C PRO A 700 -34.17 -21.89 -23.71
N GLY A 701 -33.28 -22.69 -24.31
CA GLY A 701 -33.48 -23.30 -25.62
C GLY A 701 -33.11 -22.44 -26.84
N THR A 702 -32.51 -21.26 -26.63
CA THR A 702 -31.92 -20.44 -27.71
C THR A 702 -30.40 -20.33 -27.55
N LYS A 703 -29.66 -20.12 -28.64
CA LYS A 703 -28.22 -19.82 -28.56
C LYS A 703 -28.05 -18.58 -27.70
N ALA A 704 -27.36 -18.71 -26.56
CA ALA A 704 -27.12 -17.60 -25.67
C ALA A 704 -26.33 -16.51 -26.41
N PRO A 705 -26.74 -15.23 -26.33
CA PRO A 705 -25.93 -14.15 -26.88
C PRO A 705 -24.60 -14.10 -26.15
N THR A 706 -23.52 -13.86 -26.88
CA THR A 706 -22.20 -13.66 -26.27
C THR A 706 -22.24 -12.46 -25.32
N LEU A 707 -21.33 -12.40 -24.34
CA LEU A 707 -21.27 -11.26 -23.42
C LEU A 707 -21.10 -9.92 -24.17
N ARG A 708 -20.38 -9.93 -25.29
CA ARG A 708 -20.23 -8.76 -26.17
C ARG A 708 -21.55 -8.34 -26.81
N GLU A 709 -22.38 -9.28 -27.25
CA GLU A 709 -23.71 -8.99 -27.79
C GLU A 709 -24.67 -8.47 -26.73
N GLN A 710 -24.61 -9.03 -25.50
CA GLN A 710 -25.39 -8.56 -24.37
C GLN A 710 -25.04 -7.11 -24.01
N LEU A 711 -23.75 -6.79 -23.88
CA LEU A 711 -23.29 -5.43 -23.60
C LEU A 711 -23.56 -4.46 -24.75
N LYS A 712 -23.52 -4.93 -26.01
CA LYS A 712 -23.95 -4.12 -27.16
C LYS A 712 -25.42 -3.73 -27.03
N ARG A 713 -26.32 -4.66 -26.69
CA ARG A 713 -27.73 -4.36 -26.43
C ARG A 713 -27.90 -3.42 -25.24
N HIS A 714 -27.10 -3.62 -24.19
CA HIS A 714 -27.10 -2.73 -23.02
C HIS A 714 -26.74 -1.28 -23.39
N ARG A 715 -25.81 -1.10 -24.34
CA ARG A 715 -25.44 0.21 -24.90
C ARG A 715 -26.48 0.83 -25.83
N ASP A 716 -27.52 0.11 -26.25
CA ASP A 716 -28.60 0.71 -27.05
C ASP A 716 -29.42 1.71 -26.20
N HIS A 717 -29.39 1.58 -24.87
CA HIS A 717 -29.99 2.57 -23.99
C HIS A 717 -29.07 3.79 -23.82
N PRO A 718 -29.49 5.01 -24.16
CA PRO A 718 -28.63 6.21 -24.11
C PRO A 718 -27.97 6.46 -22.75
N ALA A 719 -28.69 6.17 -21.66
CA ALA A 719 -28.14 6.32 -20.30
C ALA A 719 -26.96 5.37 -20.00
N CYS A 720 -26.91 4.19 -20.64
CA CYS A 720 -25.85 3.21 -20.45
C CYS A 720 -24.68 3.45 -21.41
N ALA A 721 -24.98 3.85 -22.66
CA ALA A 721 -24.00 4.12 -23.71
C ALA A 721 -22.91 5.10 -23.28
N ASN A 722 -23.29 6.15 -22.55
CA ASN A 722 -22.39 7.24 -22.15
C ASN A 722 -21.12 6.76 -21.41
N CYS A 723 -21.26 5.78 -20.52
CA CYS A 723 -20.12 5.21 -19.78
C CYS A 723 -19.55 3.98 -20.50
N HIS A 724 -20.43 3.12 -21.02
CA HIS A 724 -20.03 1.83 -21.60
C HIS A 724 -19.30 1.96 -22.94
N ASN A 725 -19.45 3.07 -23.67
CA ASN A 725 -18.65 3.34 -24.85
C ASN A 725 -17.14 3.43 -24.56
N LEU A 726 -16.75 3.69 -23.32
CA LEU A 726 -15.37 3.82 -22.87
C LEU A 726 -14.91 2.62 -22.06
N ILE A 727 -15.79 2.15 -21.17
CA ILE A 727 -15.51 0.99 -20.31
C ILE A 727 -15.36 -0.27 -21.15
N ASP A 728 -16.35 -0.57 -22.00
CA ASP A 728 -16.44 -1.88 -22.66
C ASP A 728 -15.27 -2.14 -23.61
N PRO A 729 -14.81 -1.20 -24.46
CA PRO A 729 -13.66 -1.47 -25.33
C PRO A 729 -12.39 -1.83 -24.57
N ALA A 730 -12.09 -1.13 -23.47
CA ALA A 730 -10.94 -1.44 -22.62
C ALA A 730 -11.08 -2.82 -21.97
N GLY A 731 -12.28 -3.16 -21.48
CA GLY A 731 -12.57 -4.47 -20.93
C GLY A 731 -12.49 -5.61 -21.95
N PHE A 732 -13.04 -5.39 -23.14
CA PHE A 732 -13.07 -6.38 -24.23
C PHE A 732 -11.67 -6.77 -24.72
N ALA A 733 -10.69 -5.89 -24.60
CA ALA A 733 -9.29 -6.20 -24.92
C ALA A 733 -8.74 -7.34 -24.06
N LEU A 734 -9.30 -7.57 -22.88
CA LEU A 734 -8.89 -8.62 -21.95
C LEU A 734 -9.83 -9.82 -21.94
N GLU A 735 -10.90 -9.82 -22.74
CA GLU A 735 -11.97 -10.83 -22.64
C GLU A 735 -11.58 -12.24 -23.07
N ASN A 736 -10.41 -12.39 -23.70
CA ASN A 736 -9.80 -13.70 -23.94
C ASN A 736 -9.17 -14.32 -22.70
N PHE A 737 -9.15 -13.63 -21.56
CA PHE A 737 -8.79 -14.22 -20.28
C PHE A 737 -10.05 -14.57 -19.48
N ASP A 738 -10.15 -15.82 -19.00
CA ASP A 738 -11.21 -16.26 -18.10
C ASP A 738 -11.13 -15.57 -16.73
N ALA A 739 -12.08 -15.85 -15.83
CA ALA A 739 -12.15 -15.16 -14.53
C ALA A 739 -11.01 -15.51 -13.58
N ILE A 740 -10.21 -16.55 -13.87
CA ILE A 740 -8.98 -16.89 -13.12
C ILE A 740 -7.72 -16.60 -13.96
N GLY A 741 -7.87 -15.82 -15.03
CA GLY A 741 -6.78 -15.32 -15.85
C GLY A 741 -6.18 -16.32 -16.83
N ARG A 742 -6.81 -17.46 -17.14
CA ARG A 742 -6.36 -18.38 -18.22
C ARG A 742 -6.83 -17.89 -19.57
N TRP A 743 -6.07 -18.20 -20.61
CA TRP A 743 -6.49 -17.87 -21.98
C TRP A 743 -7.64 -18.78 -22.45
N ARG A 744 -8.63 -18.21 -23.13
CA ARG A 744 -9.73 -18.92 -23.78
C ARG A 744 -10.04 -18.35 -25.16
N GLU A 745 -10.46 -19.24 -26.06
CA GLU A 745 -10.90 -18.88 -27.43
C GLU A 745 -12.43 -18.82 -27.56
N ARG A 746 -13.15 -19.39 -26.59
CA ARG A 746 -14.62 -19.41 -26.55
C ARG A 746 -15.12 -18.66 -25.32
N ASP A 747 -16.35 -18.17 -25.38
CA ASP A 747 -17.05 -17.54 -24.27
C ASP A 747 -17.58 -18.60 -23.29
N ASP A 748 -17.77 -18.24 -22.03
CA ASP A 748 -18.26 -19.13 -20.96
C ASP A 748 -19.73 -19.55 -21.18
N SER A 749 -20.41 -18.91 -22.16
CA SER A 749 -21.78 -19.19 -22.60
C SER A 749 -21.91 -20.36 -23.60
N TRP A 750 -20.80 -21.04 -23.94
CA TRP A 750 -20.75 -22.13 -24.93
C TRP A 750 -20.82 -23.54 -24.36
#